data_AF-A0A565B029-F1
#
_entry.id   AF-A0A565B029-F1
#
_cell.length_a   1.000
_cell.length_b   1.000
_cell.length_c   1.000
_cell.angle_alpha   90.00
_cell.angle_beta   90.00
_cell.angle_gamma   90.00
#
_symmetry.space_group_name_H-M   'P 1'
#
loop_
_entity.id
_entity.type
_entity.pdbx_description
1 polymer ?
#
loop_
_entity_poly.entity_id
_entity_poly.type
_entity_poly.pdbx_seq_one_letter_code
_entity_poly.pdbx_strand_id
1 'polypeptide(L)'
;MVSVGSKSLPSRRHKTIIEEDNLMGEREKSSDNRTSSRKGMCRKAQKGSRGFDGDSNKRNQSGGAANVKPASKKQSEFEHQNHFVRKEIDPETSKYFSEIANLFDSNEVDLEERSVICGNALEETRGREYEIATDYIISHVLQTLLEGCELDQLCSFVRNSATVFPAIAMDRSGSHVAESALKSLATHLENPDAYSVIEEALISICKVIVDNPLDMMCNCYGSHVLRRLLCLCKGVSLDSPELHGAKSSKALAKRMNVKMSQLDEYNLQVPHQGFPDVLKSLLSGLLNCSREDMKYLQVDQFSSLVLQTALRLMQKEDEELLEIIPLVLGCNSTNKNGEGVHIETDIAKEILESMKDNSFSHLVEVILEVAPESLYNEMFNKVFKDSLFELSLDRCANFVIQALISHARDQEQVGLIWEELAPRFKDLLEQGKSGVVASLIAVSQRLQSHEHKCCEALAGAVCSTNESRIFIVHRLLFLDNYFGCQDKSSWEWAPGAKMHVMGCLILQGIFKFSSDLIQPYIKSFASMKAEHTIETAKDSSGARVIEAFLASNAATKQKRRLIIKLRGHFSELSLHTSGSFTVEKCFDACNLTLREAIANELLDVRADLLNTKQGPFLLRKLDIDGYARRPDQWKSRQEAKQSTYNEFCSAFGSGKSNFPKNTFVSDASEDASQEMEVTITRKENEHRPTSGFKRHREEHARDKDEPFAGEKTTKQKKNKTSEATDKPITNKKRPFLSGEMTGKNRHTNKLRI
;
A
#
# COMPACT_ATOMS: atom_id res chain seq x y z
N MET A 1 -69.13 -24.32 11.12
CA MET A 1 -69.49 -24.72 12.51
C MET A 1 -68.22 -24.67 13.36
N VAL A 2 -68.29 -24.10 14.57
CA VAL A 2 -67.32 -24.22 15.71
C VAL A 2 -65.82 -23.89 15.46
N SER A 3 -65.06 -23.27 16.37
CA SER A 3 -65.12 -21.93 17.00
C SER A 3 -63.93 -21.80 18.00
N VAL A 4 -63.50 -20.58 18.31
CA VAL A 4 -62.49 -20.18 19.36
C VAL A 4 -61.02 -20.56 19.07
N GLY A 5 -60.02 -19.67 19.20
CA GLY A 5 -60.06 -18.21 19.47
C GLY A 5 -58.69 -17.62 19.92
N SER A 6 -58.59 -16.27 19.93
CA SER A 6 -57.51 -15.45 20.57
C SER A 6 -56.11 -15.50 19.89
N LYS A 7 -55.34 -14.43 19.53
CA LYS A 7 -55.21 -12.99 19.91
C LYS A 7 -54.80 -12.75 21.39
N SER A 8 -53.83 -11.90 21.76
CA SER A 8 -52.93 -11.00 21.01
C SER A 8 -51.72 -10.50 21.85
N LEU A 9 -50.79 -9.77 21.19
CA LEU A 9 -49.73 -8.85 21.70
C LEU A 9 -50.09 -8.05 22.99
N PRO A 10 -49.11 -7.62 23.84
CA PRO A 10 -48.27 -6.44 23.54
C PRO A 10 -46.83 -6.37 24.14
N SER A 11 -46.16 -5.24 23.90
CA SER A 11 -44.76 -4.91 24.24
C SER A 11 -44.60 -4.02 25.48
N ARG A 12 -43.53 -4.25 26.27
CA ARG A 12 -42.65 -3.27 26.99
C ARG A 12 -41.57 -4.07 27.73
N ARG A 13 -40.26 -3.76 27.68
CA ARG A 13 -39.53 -2.57 28.17
C ARG A 13 -39.85 -2.21 29.63
N HIS A 14 -39.15 -2.82 30.58
CA HIS A 14 -39.07 -2.31 31.95
C HIS A 14 -38.23 -1.03 32.03
N LYS A 15 -38.79 -0.02 32.68
CA LYS A 15 -38.06 1.05 33.36
C LYS A 15 -38.86 1.38 34.61
N THR A 16 -38.29 1.13 35.78
CA THR A 16 -38.93 1.46 37.06
C THR A 16 -38.91 2.97 37.28
N ILE A 17 -40.03 3.50 37.78
CA ILE A 17 -40.14 4.81 38.41
C ILE A 17 -40.54 4.53 39.87
N ILE A 18 -40.13 5.39 40.78
CA ILE A 18 -40.66 5.45 42.14
C ILE A 18 -41.21 6.88 42.33
N GLU A 19 -42.45 6.93 42.81
CA GLU A 19 -43.25 8.10 43.18
C GLU A 19 -42.76 8.67 44.54
N GLU A 20 -43.05 9.88 45.01
CA GLU A 20 -43.91 10.96 44.50
C GLU A 20 -43.52 12.32 45.16
N ASP A 21 -44.37 13.34 44.91
CA ASP A 21 -44.75 14.40 45.86
C ASP A 21 -43.91 15.68 46.14
N ASN A 22 -44.55 16.79 45.70
CA ASN A 22 -44.94 17.97 46.49
C ASN A 22 -44.11 19.29 46.52
N LEU A 23 -44.70 20.25 45.79
CA LEU A 23 -45.12 21.60 46.23
C LEU A 23 -44.10 22.75 46.44
N MET A 24 -44.47 23.89 45.81
CA MET A 24 -44.44 25.27 46.31
C MET A 24 -43.18 25.79 47.06
N GLY A 25 -42.56 26.87 46.55
CA GLY A 25 -41.56 27.62 47.34
C GLY A 25 -41.02 28.86 46.62
N GLU A 26 -41.40 30.04 47.10
CA GLU A 26 -41.07 31.35 46.52
C GLU A 26 -39.58 31.75 46.60
N ARG A 27 -39.15 32.44 45.53
CA ARG A 27 -38.38 33.71 45.48
C ARG A 27 -37.37 34.12 46.59
N GLU A 28 -36.30 34.73 46.04
CA GLU A 28 -35.56 35.93 46.49
C GLU A 28 -34.28 35.83 47.36
N LYS A 29 -33.24 36.55 46.87
CA LYS A 29 -32.19 37.34 47.57
C LYS A 29 -31.26 36.61 48.58
N SER A 30 -29.94 36.86 48.63
CA SER A 30 -29.05 37.77 47.90
C SER A 30 -27.56 37.49 48.26
N SER A 31 -26.64 38.26 47.67
CA SER A 31 -25.27 38.59 48.16
C SER A 31 -24.22 37.49 48.35
N ASP A 32 -23.16 37.60 47.54
CA ASP A 32 -21.73 37.61 47.92
C ASP A 32 -21.06 36.32 48.51
N ASN A 33 -19.77 36.03 48.26
CA ASN A 33 -18.73 36.79 47.56
C ASN A 33 -17.63 35.89 46.93
N ARG A 34 -16.97 36.41 45.88
CA ARG A 34 -15.55 36.20 45.48
C ARG A 34 -14.95 34.79 45.20
N THR A 35 -14.62 34.62 43.91
CA THR A 35 -13.26 34.40 43.34
C THR A 35 -12.67 33.02 42.99
N SER A 36 -11.94 33.07 41.88
CA SER A 36 -10.90 32.16 41.36
C SER A 36 -11.38 30.89 40.64
N SER A 37 -10.86 30.71 39.42
CA SER A 37 -11.27 29.67 38.48
C SER A 37 -10.17 28.64 38.27
N ARG A 38 -10.52 27.35 38.46
CA ARG A 38 -9.79 26.21 37.90
C ARG A 38 -10.77 25.21 37.32
N LYS A 39 -10.79 25.12 35.98
CA LYS A 39 -11.25 23.96 35.23
C LYS A 39 -10.20 23.70 34.14
N GLY A 40 -9.82 22.46 33.83
CA GLY A 40 -10.40 21.19 34.25
C GLY A 40 -10.83 20.43 33.00
N MET A 41 -10.08 19.39 32.64
CA MET A 41 -10.22 18.68 31.38
C MET A 41 -11.45 17.74 31.33
N CYS A 42 -11.63 17.16 30.13
CA CYS A 42 -12.19 15.84 29.84
C CYS A 42 -13.67 15.70 29.46
N ARG A 43 -13.84 15.14 28.23
CA ARG A 43 -14.89 14.19 27.81
C ARG A 43 -16.28 14.84 27.58
N LYS A 44 -17.18 14.27 26.78
CA LYS A 44 -17.21 12.96 26.09
C LYS A 44 -18.01 13.10 24.77
N ALA A 45 -17.66 12.37 23.72
CA ALA A 45 -18.46 12.34 22.49
C ALA A 45 -19.71 11.44 22.64
N GLN A 46 -20.79 11.76 21.93
CA GLN A 46 -22.02 10.95 21.87
C GLN A 46 -22.61 10.99 20.44
N LYS A 47 -23.32 9.94 20.03
CA LYS A 47 -23.84 9.78 18.66
C LYS A 47 -25.15 10.55 18.42
N GLY A 48 -25.20 11.29 17.31
CA GLY A 48 -26.40 11.68 16.55
C GLY A 48 -25.94 11.86 15.09
N SER A 49 -26.49 11.14 14.11
CA SER A 49 -27.82 11.26 13.50
C SER A 49 -27.84 12.31 12.38
N ARG A 50 -28.52 11.99 11.27
CA ARG A 50 -28.56 12.77 10.03
C ARG A 50 -29.24 14.14 10.25
N GLY A 51 -28.79 15.15 9.50
CA GLY A 51 -29.39 16.47 9.42
C GLY A 51 -28.71 17.28 8.33
N PHE A 52 -29.27 17.25 7.12
CA PHE A 52 -28.86 18.12 6.02
C PHE A 52 -29.81 19.31 6.07
N ASP A 53 -29.30 20.49 6.40
CA ASP A 53 -29.96 21.78 6.13
C ASP A 53 -28.90 22.88 6.23
N GLY A 54 -28.98 23.85 5.32
CA GLY A 54 -28.11 25.02 5.33
C GLY A 54 -28.91 26.25 5.71
N ASP A 55 -28.36 27.09 6.59
CA ASP A 55 -28.74 28.50 6.62
C ASP A 55 -27.51 29.40 6.79
N SER A 56 -27.68 30.60 6.28
CA SER A 56 -26.77 31.72 6.20
C SER A 56 -26.38 32.30 7.57
N ASN A 57 -25.17 32.84 7.65
CA ASN A 57 -24.92 33.93 8.58
C ASN A 57 -23.82 34.87 8.07
N LYS A 58 -24.21 36.11 7.73
CA LYS A 58 -23.26 37.20 7.49
C LYS A 58 -22.84 37.81 8.82
N ARG A 59 -21.54 37.94 9.08
CA ARG A 59 -21.02 39.01 9.96
C ARG A 59 -19.63 39.46 9.53
N ASN A 60 -19.42 40.77 9.58
CA ASN A 60 -18.26 41.42 8.98
C ASN A 60 -17.06 41.41 9.92
N GLN A 61 -15.86 41.30 9.37
CA GLN A 61 -14.71 42.09 9.82
C GLN A 61 -13.87 42.50 8.60
N SER A 62 -13.25 43.67 8.67
CA SER A 62 -12.66 44.38 7.54
C SER A 62 -11.17 44.66 7.77
N GLY A 63 -10.32 44.27 6.82
CA GLY A 63 -8.88 44.58 6.80
C GLY A 63 -8.33 44.29 5.40
N GLY A 64 -8.11 45.34 4.60
CA GLY A 64 -8.01 45.22 3.15
C GLY A 64 -6.66 44.70 2.62
N ALA A 65 -6.73 44.04 1.46
CA ALA A 65 -5.63 43.79 0.53
C ALA A 65 -6.14 43.92 -0.92
N ALA A 66 -5.23 43.89 -1.89
CA ALA A 66 -5.45 44.36 -3.26
C ALA A 66 -6.62 43.72 -4.04
N ASN A 67 -7.13 44.49 -5.00
CA ASN A 67 -8.25 44.17 -5.87
C ASN A 67 -7.88 43.07 -6.88
N VAL A 68 -8.31 41.82 -6.64
CA VAL A 68 -8.30 40.75 -7.64
C VAL A 68 -9.76 40.43 -7.96
N LYS A 69 -10.17 40.63 -9.22
CA LYS A 69 -11.51 40.23 -9.67
C LYS A 69 -11.62 38.71 -9.55
N PRO A 70 -12.65 38.13 -8.91
CA PRO A 70 -12.89 36.70 -9.04
C PRO A 70 -13.15 36.42 -10.53
N ALA A 71 -12.36 35.53 -11.12
CA ALA A 71 -12.60 35.08 -12.48
C ALA A 71 -14.02 34.50 -12.55
N SER A 72 -14.82 34.94 -13.53
CA SER A 72 -16.13 34.36 -13.77
C SER A 72 -15.96 32.87 -14.02
N LYS A 73 -16.72 32.03 -13.31
CA LYS A 73 -16.90 30.63 -13.71
C LYS A 73 -17.45 30.66 -15.13
N LYS A 74 -16.61 30.37 -16.12
CA LYS A 74 -17.08 29.90 -17.41
C LYS A 74 -17.74 28.55 -17.13
N GLN A 75 -19.06 28.55 -17.00
CA GLN A 75 -19.81 27.45 -17.57
C GLN A 75 -19.46 27.47 -19.06
N SER A 76 -18.79 26.43 -19.54
CA SER A 76 -18.68 26.21 -20.97
C SER A 76 -20.09 26.06 -21.52
N GLU A 77 -20.38 26.78 -22.61
CA GLU A 77 -21.60 26.57 -23.40
C GLU A 77 -21.41 25.30 -24.22
N PHE A 78 -21.32 24.15 -23.54
CA PHE A 78 -21.54 22.86 -24.17
C PHE A 78 -23.00 22.82 -24.64
N GLU A 79 -23.18 22.52 -25.93
CA GLU A 79 -24.49 22.52 -26.57
C GLU A 79 -25.43 21.57 -25.80
N HIS A 80 -26.65 22.03 -25.53
CA HIS A 80 -27.58 21.27 -24.70
C HIS A 80 -27.99 19.98 -25.41
N GLN A 81 -27.38 18.87 -25.02
CA GLN A 81 -27.76 17.53 -25.45
C GLN A 81 -29.25 17.29 -25.22
N ASN A 82 -29.84 16.42 -26.03
CA ASN A 82 -31.24 16.03 -25.89
C ASN A 82 -31.50 15.53 -24.46
N HIS A 83 -32.24 16.33 -23.67
CA HIS A 83 -32.73 15.87 -22.37
C HIS A 83 -33.61 14.64 -22.61
N PHE A 84 -33.12 13.48 -22.20
CA PHE A 84 -33.91 12.24 -22.11
C PHE A 84 -34.96 12.41 -21.01
N VAL A 85 -36.07 13.09 -21.34
CA VAL A 85 -37.24 13.24 -20.48
C VAL A 85 -37.84 11.85 -20.28
N ARG A 86 -37.48 11.23 -19.16
CA ARG A 86 -37.98 9.93 -18.73
C ARG A 86 -39.51 9.96 -18.72
N LYS A 87 -40.13 9.12 -19.56
CA LYS A 87 -41.59 8.96 -19.57
C LYS A 87 -42.04 8.27 -18.28
N GLU A 88 -43.25 8.55 -17.84
CA GLU A 88 -43.86 7.86 -16.72
C GLU A 88 -44.12 6.39 -17.09
N ILE A 89 -43.78 5.46 -16.19
CA ILE A 89 -44.04 4.03 -16.39
C ILE A 89 -45.49 3.76 -15.98
N ASP A 90 -46.22 3.04 -16.82
CA ASP A 90 -47.59 2.62 -16.56
C ASP A 90 -47.70 1.68 -15.34
N PRO A 91 -48.80 1.75 -14.56
CA PRO A 91 -49.02 0.90 -13.39
C PRO A 91 -48.94 -0.60 -13.70
N GLU A 92 -49.34 -1.01 -14.90
CA GLU A 92 -49.30 -2.39 -15.39
C GLU A 92 -47.85 -2.91 -15.49
N THR A 93 -46.94 -2.17 -16.13
CA THR A 93 -45.51 -2.50 -16.22
C THR A 93 -44.85 -2.49 -14.84
N SER A 94 -45.18 -1.51 -13.99
CA SER A 94 -44.68 -1.43 -12.61
C SER A 94 -45.12 -2.64 -11.76
N LYS A 95 -46.38 -3.06 -11.92
CA LYS A 95 -46.94 -4.26 -11.29
C LYS A 95 -46.27 -5.54 -11.79
N TYR A 96 -46.05 -5.68 -13.11
CA TYR A 96 -45.43 -6.85 -13.72
C TYR A 96 -44.05 -7.16 -13.11
N PHE A 97 -43.14 -6.18 -13.11
CA PHE A 97 -41.81 -6.36 -12.50
C PHE A 97 -41.88 -6.56 -10.98
N SER A 98 -42.87 -5.97 -10.31
CA SER A 98 -43.10 -6.21 -8.88
C SER A 98 -43.56 -7.65 -8.59
N GLU A 99 -44.41 -8.24 -9.43
CA GLU A 99 -44.86 -9.63 -9.27
C GLU A 99 -43.71 -10.63 -9.52
N ILE A 100 -42.80 -10.35 -10.47
CA ILE A 100 -41.58 -11.14 -10.69
C ILE A 100 -40.62 -11.04 -9.49
N ALA A 101 -40.42 -9.85 -8.92
CA ALA A 101 -39.58 -9.69 -7.73
C ALA A 101 -40.10 -10.54 -6.53
N ASN A 102 -41.41 -10.49 -6.27
CA ASN A 102 -42.04 -11.30 -5.23
C ASN A 102 -41.91 -12.82 -5.49
N LEU A 103 -41.95 -13.25 -6.75
CA LEU A 103 -41.77 -14.65 -7.15
C LEU A 103 -40.32 -15.13 -6.89
N PHE A 104 -39.32 -14.28 -7.05
CA PHE A 104 -37.94 -14.62 -6.74
C PHE A 104 -37.63 -14.56 -5.24
N ASP A 105 -38.30 -13.69 -4.48
CA ASP A 105 -38.21 -13.65 -3.01
C ASP A 105 -38.83 -14.87 -2.33
N SER A 106 -39.85 -15.51 -2.93
CA SER A 106 -40.46 -16.74 -2.36
C SER A 106 -39.53 -17.95 -2.40
N ASN A 107 -38.57 -17.97 -3.34
CA ASN A 107 -37.68 -19.11 -3.63
C ASN A 107 -38.44 -20.41 -3.99
N GLU A 108 -39.65 -20.29 -4.55
CA GLU A 108 -40.48 -21.42 -5.00
C GLU A 108 -40.14 -21.91 -6.43
N VAL A 109 -39.28 -21.18 -7.14
CA VAL A 109 -38.84 -21.43 -8.54
C VAL A 109 -37.43 -22.03 -8.55
N ASP A 110 -37.17 -23.00 -9.43
CA ASP A 110 -35.83 -23.58 -9.60
C ASP A 110 -34.88 -22.69 -10.46
N LEU A 111 -33.62 -23.11 -10.62
CA LEU A 111 -32.60 -22.31 -11.30
C LEU A 111 -32.76 -22.26 -12.83
N GLU A 112 -33.33 -23.30 -13.45
CA GLU A 112 -33.54 -23.36 -14.90
C GLU A 112 -34.78 -22.53 -15.27
N GLU A 113 -35.89 -22.72 -14.56
CA GLU A 113 -37.12 -21.93 -14.73
C GLU A 113 -36.87 -20.44 -14.42
N ARG A 114 -36.08 -20.13 -13.38
CA ARG A 114 -35.70 -18.74 -13.05
C ARG A 114 -34.97 -18.05 -14.20
N SER A 115 -34.04 -18.74 -14.88
CA SER A 115 -33.28 -18.12 -15.97
C SER A 115 -34.16 -17.80 -17.18
N VAL A 116 -35.09 -18.71 -17.51
CA VAL A 116 -36.11 -18.50 -18.55
C VAL A 116 -37.05 -17.34 -18.20
N ILE A 117 -37.49 -17.23 -16.94
CA ILE A 117 -38.30 -16.09 -16.46
C ILE A 117 -37.51 -14.78 -16.59
N CYS A 118 -36.23 -14.76 -16.20
CA CYS A 118 -35.37 -13.59 -16.37
C CYS A 118 -35.24 -13.18 -17.85
N GLY A 119 -35.00 -14.13 -18.76
CA GLY A 119 -34.92 -13.87 -20.20
C GLY A 119 -36.22 -13.30 -20.78
N ASN A 120 -37.38 -13.89 -20.44
CA ASN A 120 -38.68 -13.41 -20.89
C ASN A 120 -39.00 -11.98 -20.38
N ALA A 121 -38.65 -11.69 -19.13
CA ALA A 121 -38.87 -10.38 -18.51
C ALA A 121 -37.97 -9.27 -19.09
N LEU A 122 -36.84 -9.61 -19.73
CA LEU A 122 -36.00 -8.65 -20.45
C LEU A 122 -36.63 -8.18 -21.77
N GLU A 123 -37.38 -9.02 -22.48
CA GLU A 123 -38.08 -8.59 -23.72
C GLU A 123 -39.18 -7.55 -23.42
N GLU A 124 -39.82 -7.56 -22.26
CA GLU A 124 -40.79 -6.53 -21.83
C GLU A 124 -40.14 -5.14 -21.57
N THR A 125 -38.80 -5.06 -21.55
CA THR A 125 -38.07 -3.78 -21.49
C THR A 125 -37.90 -3.09 -22.86
N ARG A 126 -38.21 -3.79 -23.96
CA ARG A 126 -37.81 -3.42 -25.32
C ARG A 126 -38.44 -2.11 -25.80
N GLY A 127 -37.61 -1.17 -26.23
CA GLY A 127 -38.01 0.20 -26.60
C GLY A 127 -38.39 1.10 -25.40
N ARG A 128 -38.15 0.66 -24.17
CA ARG A 128 -38.39 1.36 -22.89
C ARG A 128 -37.23 1.14 -21.90
N GLU A 129 -36.06 0.74 -22.40
CA GLU A 129 -34.91 0.29 -21.62
C GLU A 129 -34.41 1.40 -20.70
N TYR A 130 -34.38 2.64 -21.20
CA TYR A 130 -34.01 3.82 -20.42
C TYR A 130 -35.01 4.09 -19.30
N GLU A 131 -36.32 4.17 -19.61
CA GLU A 131 -37.36 4.44 -18.63
C GLU A 131 -37.35 3.43 -17.48
N ILE A 132 -37.18 2.14 -17.79
CA ILE A 132 -37.21 1.04 -16.82
C ILE A 132 -35.89 0.95 -16.02
N ALA A 133 -34.73 1.05 -16.68
CA ALA A 133 -33.43 0.98 -16.00
C ALA A 133 -33.18 2.19 -15.08
N THR A 134 -33.76 3.35 -15.38
CA THR A 134 -33.67 4.55 -14.53
C THR A 134 -34.81 4.67 -13.49
N ASP A 135 -35.64 3.64 -13.32
CA ASP A 135 -36.60 3.61 -12.23
C ASP A 135 -35.95 3.33 -10.87
N TYR A 136 -36.38 4.03 -9.82
CA TYR A 136 -35.78 3.82 -8.49
C TYR A 136 -36.15 2.44 -7.87
N ILE A 137 -37.30 1.86 -8.25
CA ILE A 137 -37.72 0.53 -7.81
C ILE A 137 -37.27 -0.51 -8.85
N ILE A 138 -37.74 -0.37 -10.09
CA ILE A 138 -37.65 -1.44 -11.10
C ILE A 138 -36.20 -1.72 -11.52
N SER A 139 -35.28 -0.75 -11.40
CA SER A 139 -33.84 -0.99 -11.59
C SER A 139 -33.26 -2.09 -10.70
N HIS A 140 -33.79 -2.31 -9.50
CA HIS A 140 -33.34 -3.40 -8.60
C HIS A 140 -33.83 -4.77 -9.09
N VAL A 141 -35.05 -4.81 -9.64
CA VAL A 141 -35.57 -6.02 -10.31
C VAL A 141 -34.74 -6.30 -11.56
N LEU A 142 -34.49 -5.29 -12.40
CA LEU A 142 -33.75 -5.44 -13.65
C LEU A 142 -32.30 -5.89 -13.45
N GLN A 143 -31.62 -5.44 -12.38
CA GLN A 143 -30.33 -6.00 -11.96
C GLN A 143 -30.43 -7.52 -11.69
N THR A 144 -31.49 -7.96 -11.00
CA THR A 144 -31.75 -9.38 -10.70
C THR A 144 -32.11 -10.19 -11.96
N LEU A 145 -32.74 -9.58 -12.97
CA LEU A 145 -32.98 -10.20 -14.27
C LEU A 145 -31.65 -10.41 -15.02
N LEU A 146 -30.82 -9.37 -15.11
CA LEU A 146 -29.55 -9.39 -15.84
C LEU A 146 -28.51 -10.33 -15.21
N GLU A 147 -28.48 -10.45 -13.89
CA GLU A 147 -27.61 -11.39 -13.17
C GLU A 147 -28.18 -12.83 -13.13
N GLY A 148 -29.32 -13.11 -13.78
CA GLY A 148 -29.97 -14.42 -13.78
C GLY A 148 -30.41 -14.99 -15.14
N CYS A 149 -30.48 -14.19 -16.20
CA CYS A 149 -30.80 -14.63 -17.57
C CYS A 149 -29.61 -15.34 -18.25
N GLU A 150 -29.88 -16.07 -19.34
CA GLU A 150 -28.81 -16.63 -20.19
C GLU A 150 -28.15 -15.55 -21.07
N LEU A 151 -27.01 -15.91 -21.67
CA LEU A 151 -26.16 -15.00 -22.44
C LEU A 151 -26.86 -14.36 -23.65
N ASP A 152 -27.74 -15.10 -24.34
CA ASP A 152 -28.39 -14.60 -25.56
C ASP A 152 -29.38 -13.46 -25.29
N GLN A 153 -30.15 -13.56 -24.20
CA GLN A 153 -31.09 -12.51 -23.79
C GLN A 153 -30.32 -11.35 -23.13
N LEU A 154 -29.25 -11.63 -22.38
CA LEU A 154 -28.33 -10.61 -21.86
C LEU A 154 -27.72 -9.75 -22.97
N CYS A 155 -27.09 -10.38 -23.97
CA CYS A 155 -26.52 -9.67 -25.13
C CYS A 155 -27.59 -8.99 -25.98
N SER A 156 -28.82 -9.51 -26.01
CA SER A 156 -29.94 -8.85 -26.69
C SER A 156 -30.41 -7.59 -25.95
N PHE A 157 -30.49 -7.61 -24.62
CA PHE A 157 -30.72 -6.40 -23.81
C PHE A 157 -29.61 -5.36 -24.02
N VAL A 158 -28.33 -5.78 -24.00
CA VAL A 158 -27.19 -4.86 -24.23
C VAL A 158 -27.25 -4.24 -25.62
N ARG A 159 -27.54 -5.01 -26.68
CA ARG A 159 -27.68 -4.50 -28.05
C ARG A 159 -28.90 -3.58 -28.22
N ASN A 160 -30.05 -3.91 -27.65
CA ASN A 160 -31.26 -3.08 -27.72
C ASN A 160 -31.08 -1.75 -26.96
N SER A 161 -30.48 -1.78 -25.77
CA SER A 161 -30.24 -0.60 -24.93
C SER A 161 -29.05 0.26 -25.37
N ALA A 162 -28.19 -0.21 -26.29
CA ALA A 162 -26.93 0.44 -26.66
C ALA A 162 -27.04 1.94 -26.99
N THR A 163 -28.09 2.35 -27.71
CA THR A 163 -28.32 3.76 -28.12
C THR A 163 -28.69 4.69 -26.97
N VAL A 164 -29.15 4.14 -25.84
CA VAL A 164 -29.46 4.87 -24.59
C VAL A 164 -28.51 4.52 -23.45
N PHE A 165 -27.52 3.65 -23.70
CA PHE A 165 -26.61 3.12 -22.68
C PHE A 165 -25.83 4.21 -21.93
N PRO A 166 -25.31 5.29 -22.56
CA PRO A 166 -24.69 6.39 -21.81
C PRO A 166 -25.66 7.08 -20.85
N ALA A 167 -26.91 7.30 -21.27
CA ALA A 167 -27.94 7.93 -20.43
C ALA A 167 -28.37 7.03 -19.26
N ILE A 168 -28.44 5.70 -19.47
CA ILE A 168 -28.62 4.72 -18.39
C ILE A 168 -27.41 4.76 -17.45
N ALA A 169 -26.19 4.69 -17.97
CA ALA A 169 -24.96 4.63 -17.20
C ALA A 169 -24.65 5.90 -16.40
N MET A 170 -25.21 7.05 -16.79
CA MET A 170 -25.09 8.33 -16.10
C MET A 170 -26.21 8.60 -15.08
N ASP A 171 -27.20 7.72 -14.94
CA ASP A 171 -28.22 7.77 -13.88
C ASP A 171 -27.77 7.07 -12.58
N ARG A 172 -28.29 7.54 -11.45
CA ARG A 172 -28.04 7.01 -10.09
C ARG A 172 -28.53 5.57 -9.85
N SER A 173 -29.40 5.06 -10.72
CA SER A 173 -30.06 3.75 -10.64
C SER A 173 -29.71 2.92 -11.88
N GLY A 174 -29.78 3.54 -13.07
CA GLY A 174 -29.38 2.93 -14.33
C GLY A 174 -27.90 2.53 -14.39
N SER A 175 -27.00 3.25 -13.72
CA SER A 175 -25.59 2.86 -13.60
C SER A 175 -25.39 1.48 -12.96
N HIS A 176 -26.18 1.13 -11.94
CA HIS A 176 -26.11 -0.20 -11.31
C HIS A 176 -26.73 -1.30 -12.19
N VAL A 177 -27.74 -0.96 -13.01
CA VAL A 177 -28.24 -1.85 -14.08
C VAL A 177 -27.14 -2.12 -15.11
N ALA A 178 -26.46 -1.07 -15.58
CA ALA A 178 -25.35 -1.17 -16.54
C ALA A 178 -24.15 -1.94 -15.94
N GLU A 179 -23.75 -1.67 -14.69
CA GLU A 179 -22.73 -2.46 -14.00
C GLU A 179 -23.12 -3.94 -13.88
N SER A 180 -24.40 -4.27 -13.66
CA SER A 180 -24.85 -5.64 -13.49
C SER A 180 -24.95 -6.41 -14.82
N ALA A 181 -25.29 -5.75 -15.93
CA ALA A 181 -25.09 -6.31 -17.27
C ALA A 181 -23.62 -6.65 -17.53
N LEU A 182 -22.69 -5.74 -17.19
CA LEU A 182 -21.25 -5.96 -17.33
C LEU A 182 -20.72 -7.06 -16.38
N LYS A 183 -21.26 -7.18 -15.16
CA LYS A 183 -20.96 -8.31 -14.25
C LYS A 183 -21.42 -9.63 -14.85
N SER A 184 -22.64 -9.69 -15.37
CA SER A 184 -23.21 -10.91 -15.93
C SER A 184 -22.42 -11.38 -17.16
N LEU A 185 -22.07 -10.47 -18.08
CA LEU A 185 -21.17 -10.76 -19.22
C LEU A 185 -19.82 -11.33 -18.76
N ALA A 186 -19.28 -10.82 -17.64
CA ALA A 186 -18.01 -11.29 -17.10
C ALA A 186 -18.06 -12.74 -16.58
N THR A 187 -19.23 -13.26 -16.19
CA THR A 187 -19.39 -14.67 -15.76
C THR A 187 -19.17 -15.66 -16.91
N HIS A 188 -19.37 -15.21 -18.15
CA HIS A 188 -19.24 -16.03 -19.35
C HIS A 188 -17.84 -16.00 -19.99
N LEU A 189 -16.88 -15.24 -19.43
CA LEU A 189 -15.50 -15.14 -19.97
C LEU A 189 -14.74 -16.47 -19.98
N GLU A 190 -15.07 -17.41 -19.09
CA GLU A 190 -14.45 -18.73 -19.06
C GLU A 190 -15.04 -19.71 -20.11
N ASN A 191 -16.08 -19.31 -20.86
CA ASN A 191 -16.66 -20.07 -21.95
C ASN A 191 -16.12 -19.62 -23.32
N PRO A 192 -15.31 -20.44 -24.04
CA PRO A 192 -14.77 -20.08 -25.35
C PRO A 192 -15.85 -19.79 -26.40
N ASP A 193 -16.99 -20.50 -26.35
CA ASP A 193 -18.07 -20.36 -27.32
C ASP A 193 -18.84 -19.03 -27.16
N ALA A 194 -18.72 -18.38 -25.99
CA ALA A 194 -19.34 -17.09 -25.71
C ALA A 194 -18.59 -15.90 -26.31
N TYR A 195 -17.29 -16.06 -26.66
CA TYR A 195 -16.38 -14.95 -26.98
C TYR A 195 -16.96 -13.97 -27.99
N SER A 196 -17.40 -14.46 -29.17
CA SER A 196 -17.90 -13.60 -30.26
C SER A 196 -19.18 -12.85 -29.91
N VAL A 197 -20.05 -13.46 -29.08
CA VAL A 197 -21.35 -12.88 -28.71
C VAL A 197 -21.19 -11.80 -27.64
N ILE A 198 -20.20 -11.96 -26.75
CA ILE A 198 -19.77 -10.91 -25.81
C ILE A 198 -19.07 -9.77 -26.58
N GLU A 199 -18.18 -10.09 -27.52
CA GLU A 199 -17.44 -9.10 -28.31
C GLU A 199 -18.37 -8.18 -29.11
N GLU A 200 -19.38 -8.72 -29.80
CA GLU A 200 -20.42 -7.94 -30.47
C GLU A 200 -21.19 -7.01 -29.50
N ALA A 201 -21.56 -7.52 -28.33
CA ALA A 201 -22.29 -6.74 -27.33
C ALA A 201 -21.43 -5.58 -26.79
N LEU A 202 -20.15 -5.83 -26.50
CA LEU A 202 -19.19 -4.80 -26.08
C LEU A 202 -18.96 -3.75 -27.18
N ILE A 203 -18.77 -4.17 -28.44
CA ILE A 203 -18.64 -3.26 -29.58
C ILE A 203 -19.87 -2.34 -29.69
N SER A 204 -21.08 -2.86 -29.47
CA SER A 204 -22.32 -2.07 -29.57
C SER A 204 -22.38 -0.91 -28.57
N ILE A 205 -21.97 -1.13 -27.31
CA ILE A 205 -21.95 -0.08 -26.29
C ILE A 205 -20.70 0.81 -26.39
N CYS A 206 -19.53 0.24 -26.69
CA CYS A 206 -18.29 1.01 -26.85
C CYS A 206 -18.42 2.05 -27.97
N LYS A 207 -19.09 1.72 -29.08
CA LYS A 207 -19.33 2.66 -30.18
C LYS A 207 -20.10 3.91 -29.72
N VAL A 208 -21.25 3.73 -29.07
CA VAL A 208 -22.10 4.84 -28.63
C VAL A 208 -21.44 5.67 -27.51
N ILE A 209 -20.60 5.04 -26.68
CA ILE A 209 -19.77 5.75 -25.69
C ILE A 209 -18.70 6.62 -26.37
N VAL A 210 -18.05 6.11 -27.42
CA VAL A 210 -16.99 6.83 -28.15
C VAL A 210 -17.52 8.00 -28.99
N ASP A 211 -18.80 7.96 -29.40
CA ASP A 211 -19.44 9.08 -30.10
C ASP A 211 -19.57 10.34 -29.21
N ASN A 212 -19.68 10.21 -27.87
CA ASN A 212 -19.57 11.33 -26.91
C ASN A 212 -19.11 10.84 -25.51
N PRO A 213 -17.80 10.74 -25.24
CA PRO A 213 -17.28 10.11 -24.03
C PRO A 213 -17.16 11.04 -22.82
N LEU A 214 -16.96 12.35 -23.05
CA LEU A 214 -16.48 13.29 -22.02
C LEU A 214 -17.44 13.43 -20.84
N ASP A 215 -18.73 13.61 -21.09
CA ASP A 215 -19.74 13.72 -20.04
C ASP A 215 -19.83 12.45 -19.18
N MET A 216 -19.68 11.27 -19.80
CA MET A 216 -19.73 9.98 -19.11
C MET A 216 -18.46 9.73 -18.28
N MET A 217 -17.29 10.19 -18.74
CA MET A 217 -16.04 10.16 -17.98
C MET A 217 -16.12 11.04 -16.73
N CYS A 218 -16.63 12.27 -16.86
CA CYS A 218 -16.78 13.22 -15.76
C CYS A 218 -18.01 12.93 -14.86
N ASN A 219 -18.85 11.96 -15.19
CA ASN A 219 -20.04 11.63 -14.41
C ASN A 219 -19.71 10.72 -13.21
N CYS A 220 -20.29 11.05 -12.05
CA CYS A 220 -20.05 10.31 -10.81
C CYS A 220 -20.55 8.85 -10.82
N TYR A 221 -21.51 8.52 -11.68
CA TYR A 221 -22.01 7.17 -11.92
C TYR A 221 -21.40 6.57 -13.20
N GLY A 222 -21.38 7.34 -14.31
CA GLY A 222 -20.84 6.91 -15.60
C GLY A 222 -19.38 6.45 -15.54
N SER A 223 -18.56 7.10 -14.72
CA SER A 223 -17.17 6.69 -14.48
C SER A 223 -17.05 5.32 -13.81
N HIS A 224 -18.02 4.85 -13.01
CA HIS A 224 -18.00 3.48 -12.46
C HIS A 224 -18.30 2.46 -13.56
N VAL A 225 -19.29 2.73 -14.41
CA VAL A 225 -19.62 1.89 -15.57
C VAL A 225 -18.43 1.81 -16.54
N LEU A 226 -17.78 2.93 -16.87
CA LEU A 226 -16.57 2.95 -17.71
C LEU A 226 -15.41 2.15 -17.10
N ARG A 227 -15.16 2.28 -15.80
CA ARG A 227 -14.10 1.51 -15.12
C ARG A 227 -14.38 0.00 -15.14
N ARG A 228 -15.64 -0.41 -14.94
CA ARG A 228 -16.06 -1.83 -15.04
C ARG A 228 -15.98 -2.35 -16.48
N LEU A 229 -16.38 -1.54 -17.47
CA LEU A 229 -16.27 -1.85 -18.90
C LEU A 229 -14.81 -2.04 -19.34
N LEU A 230 -13.90 -1.14 -18.94
CA LEU A 230 -12.47 -1.26 -19.22
C LEU A 230 -11.88 -2.57 -18.63
N CYS A 231 -12.26 -2.93 -17.40
CA CYS A 231 -11.83 -4.18 -16.77
C CYS A 231 -12.36 -5.42 -17.52
N LEU A 232 -13.61 -5.40 -17.97
CA LEU A 232 -14.21 -6.45 -18.79
C LEU A 232 -13.50 -6.59 -20.14
N CYS A 233 -13.22 -5.48 -20.83
CA CYS A 233 -12.49 -5.48 -22.09
C CYS A 233 -11.02 -5.97 -21.94
N LYS A 234 -10.40 -5.87 -20.76
CA LYS A 234 -9.10 -6.50 -20.46
C LYS A 234 -9.20 -7.95 -19.96
N GLY A 235 -10.39 -8.46 -19.67
CA GLY A 235 -10.60 -9.83 -19.17
C GLY A 235 -10.16 -10.04 -17.71
N VAL A 236 -10.25 -9.01 -16.85
CA VAL A 236 -9.81 -9.09 -15.44
C VAL A 236 -10.97 -8.99 -14.43
N SER A 237 -10.77 -9.57 -13.24
CA SER A 237 -11.76 -9.55 -12.16
C SER A 237 -12.20 -8.13 -11.79
N LEU A 238 -13.51 -7.89 -11.91
CA LEU A 238 -14.10 -6.56 -11.93
C LEU A 238 -14.09 -5.82 -10.58
N ASP A 239 -13.83 -6.51 -9.47
CA ASP A 239 -13.97 -5.97 -8.11
C ASP A 239 -12.63 -5.76 -7.37
N SER A 240 -11.51 -5.76 -8.10
CA SER A 240 -10.18 -5.44 -7.54
C SER A 240 -10.12 -3.98 -7.04
N PRO A 241 -9.89 -3.74 -5.72
CA PRO A 241 -9.91 -2.37 -5.18
C PRO A 241 -8.85 -1.45 -5.79
N GLU A 242 -7.72 -2.01 -6.24
CA GLU A 242 -6.62 -1.23 -6.83
C GLU A 242 -6.95 -0.72 -8.24
N LEU A 243 -7.71 -1.49 -9.02
CA LEU A 243 -8.20 -1.06 -10.34
C LEU A 243 -9.19 0.10 -10.22
N HIS A 244 -9.98 0.13 -9.15
CA HIS A 244 -10.94 1.21 -8.84
C HIS A 244 -10.32 2.41 -8.07
N GLY A 245 -8.99 2.46 -7.92
CA GLY A 245 -8.28 3.58 -7.27
C GLY A 245 -8.31 3.60 -5.75
N ALA A 246 -8.77 2.53 -5.08
CA ALA A 246 -8.82 2.47 -3.62
C ALA A 246 -7.44 2.17 -3.00
N LYS A 247 -7.11 2.88 -1.91
CA LYS A 247 -5.82 2.72 -1.19
C LYS A 247 -5.76 1.37 -0.49
N SER A 248 -4.98 0.44 -1.04
CA SER A 248 -4.78 -0.91 -0.50
C SER A 248 -3.49 -1.04 0.33
N SER A 249 -3.40 -2.06 1.18
CA SER A 249 -2.16 -2.46 1.85
C SER A 249 -1.16 -3.14 0.92
N LYS A 250 -1.62 -3.75 -0.18
CA LYS A 250 -0.78 -4.43 -1.19
C LYS A 250 -0.02 -3.41 -2.05
N ALA A 251 -0.69 -2.36 -2.52
CA ALA A 251 -0.08 -1.23 -3.20
C ALA A 251 0.98 -0.54 -2.32
N LEU A 252 0.70 -0.33 -1.04
CA LEU A 252 1.68 0.20 -0.09
C LEU A 252 2.86 -0.77 0.14
N ALA A 253 2.63 -2.08 0.19
CA ALA A 253 3.70 -3.08 0.28
C ALA A 253 4.60 -3.09 -0.97
N LYS A 254 4.01 -3.02 -2.19
CA LYS A 254 4.73 -2.87 -3.47
C LYS A 254 5.60 -1.61 -3.45
N ARG A 255 5.00 -0.46 -3.08
CA ARG A 255 5.69 0.84 -2.99
C ARG A 255 6.86 0.83 -1.98
N MET A 256 6.70 0.14 -0.85
CA MET A 256 7.74 -0.02 0.18
C MET A 256 8.70 -1.20 -0.06
N ASN A 257 8.63 -1.88 -1.22
CA ASN A 257 9.44 -3.05 -1.57
C ASN A 257 9.40 -4.15 -0.48
N VAL A 258 8.24 -4.36 0.13
CA VAL A 258 7.98 -5.39 1.15
C VAL A 258 7.50 -6.67 0.45
N LYS A 259 8.14 -7.81 0.73
CA LYS A 259 7.71 -9.10 0.17
C LYS A 259 6.30 -9.44 0.67
N MET A 260 5.37 -9.58 -0.26
CA MET A 260 4.00 -10.03 0.01
C MET A 260 3.96 -11.53 0.32
N SER A 261 2.82 -12.07 0.74
CA SER A 261 2.74 -13.51 1.00
C SER A 261 2.67 -14.29 -0.32
N GLN A 262 3.24 -15.50 -0.38
CA GLN A 262 3.14 -16.33 -1.60
C GLN A 262 1.67 -16.66 -1.95
N LEU A 263 0.77 -16.66 -0.96
CA LEU A 263 -0.67 -16.83 -1.19
C LEU A 263 -1.28 -15.66 -2.01
N ASP A 264 -0.70 -14.47 -1.96
CA ASP A 264 -1.14 -13.34 -2.79
C ASP A 264 -0.64 -13.44 -4.24
N GLU A 265 0.46 -14.17 -4.45
CA GLU A 265 1.15 -14.35 -5.74
C GLU A 265 0.47 -15.46 -6.57
N TYR A 266 0.00 -16.53 -5.92
CA TYR A 266 -0.82 -17.59 -6.54
C TYR A 266 -2.29 -17.20 -6.79
N ASN A 267 -2.79 -16.11 -6.18
CA ASN A 267 -4.16 -15.61 -6.42
C ASN A 267 -4.26 -14.66 -7.63
N LEU A 268 -3.18 -14.50 -8.40
CA LEU A 268 -3.27 -14.01 -9.76
C LEU A 268 -3.93 -15.11 -10.62
N GLN A 269 -5.25 -15.00 -10.81
CA GLN A 269 -5.95 -15.75 -11.85
C GLN A 269 -5.19 -15.58 -13.16
N VAL A 270 -5.04 -16.68 -13.93
CA VAL A 270 -4.46 -16.60 -15.28
C VAL A 270 -5.32 -15.61 -16.07
N PRO A 271 -4.77 -14.49 -16.57
CA PRO A 271 -5.58 -13.48 -17.24
C PRO A 271 -6.30 -14.11 -18.43
N HIS A 272 -7.62 -13.91 -18.51
CA HIS A 272 -8.33 -14.16 -19.76
C HIS A 272 -7.75 -13.21 -20.82
N GLN A 273 -7.76 -13.62 -22.09
CA GLN A 273 -7.21 -12.80 -23.18
C GLN A 273 -7.92 -11.43 -23.30
N GLY A 274 -9.15 -11.34 -22.79
CA GLY A 274 -9.99 -10.14 -22.90
C GLY A 274 -10.40 -9.92 -24.34
N PHE A 275 -10.67 -8.66 -24.69
CA PHE A 275 -11.04 -8.20 -26.02
C PHE A 275 -10.09 -7.06 -26.43
N PRO A 276 -8.83 -7.36 -26.80
CA PRO A 276 -7.77 -6.35 -26.91
C PRO A 276 -8.09 -5.22 -27.90
N ASP A 277 -8.70 -5.55 -29.04
CA ASP A 277 -9.04 -4.56 -30.07
C ASP A 277 -10.23 -3.68 -29.65
N VAL A 278 -11.19 -4.23 -28.91
CA VAL A 278 -12.30 -3.47 -28.31
C VAL A 278 -11.77 -2.53 -27.22
N LEU A 279 -10.84 -3.00 -26.39
CA LEU A 279 -10.17 -2.19 -25.38
C LEU A 279 -9.37 -1.04 -26.00
N LYS A 280 -8.59 -1.31 -27.06
CA LYS A 280 -7.87 -0.29 -27.83
C LYS A 280 -8.83 0.72 -28.45
N SER A 281 -9.85 0.27 -29.17
CA SER A 281 -10.85 1.14 -29.80
C SER A 281 -11.58 2.04 -28.79
N LEU A 282 -11.93 1.50 -27.61
CA LEU A 282 -12.53 2.29 -26.54
C LEU A 282 -11.53 3.32 -26.00
N LEU A 283 -10.30 2.92 -25.66
CA LEU A 283 -9.28 3.82 -25.12
C LEU A 283 -8.91 4.94 -26.08
N SER A 284 -8.68 4.65 -27.36
CA SER A 284 -8.43 5.67 -28.38
C SER A 284 -9.59 6.65 -28.48
N GLY A 285 -10.84 6.18 -28.37
CA GLY A 285 -12.03 7.04 -28.36
C GLY A 285 -12.15 7.93 -27.12
N LEU A 286 -11.94 7.37 -25.91
CA LEU A 286 -11.94 8.13 -24.65
C LEU A 286 -10.84 9.23 -24.61
N LEU A 287 -9.78 9.08 -25.40
CA LEU A 287 -8.64 10.01 -25.46
C LEU A 287 -8.69 10.96 -26.69
N ASN A 288 -9.65 10.79 -27.60
CA ASN A 288 -9.79 11.59 -28.82
C ASN A 288 -10.52 12.92 -28.56
N CYS A 289 -9.93 13.78 -27.73
CA CYS A 289 -10.43 15.11 -27.38
C CYS A 289 -9.37 16.21 -27.64
N SER A 290 -9.72 17.49 -27.44
CA SER A 290 -8.71 18.55 -27.55
C SER A 290 -7.73 18.54 -26.37
N ARG A 291 -6.55 19.19 -26.53
CA ARG A 291 -5.61 19.38 -25.41
C ARG A 291 -6.25 20.19 -24.27
N GLU A 292 -7.15 21.10 -24.61
CA GLU A 292 -7.94 21.89 -23.66
C GLU A 292 -8.92 21.01 -22.89
N ASP A 293 -9.64 20.10 -23.56
CA ASP A 293 -10.51 19.10 -22.89
C ASP A 293 -9.70 18.18 -21.98
N MET A 294 -8.55 17.69 -22.45
CA MET A 294 -7.66 16.84 -21.65
C MET A 294 -7.18 17.55 -20.37
N LYS A 295 -6.89 18.85 -20.43
CA LYS A 295 -6.56 19.65 -19.23
C LYS A 295 -7.70 19.73 -18.22
N TYR A 296 -8.95 19.62 -18.65
CA TYR A 296 -10.08 19.44 -17.72
C TYR A 296 -10.18 18.00 -17.20
N LEU A 297 -10.00 16.99 -18.06
CA LEU A 297 -10.01 15.56 -17.67
C LEU A 297 -8.90 15.19 -16.68
N GLN A 298 -7.76 15.89 -16.72
CA GLN A 298 -6.64 15.76 -15.79
C GLN A 298 -7.02 16.09 -14.34
N VAL A 299 -7.90 17.07 -14.13
CA VAL A 299 -8.25 17.62 -12.80
C VAL A 299 -9.65 17.28 -12.32
N ASP A 300 -10.55 16.78 -13.18
CA ASP A 300 -11.80 16.17 -12.71
C ASP A 300 -11.55 14.81 -12.02
N GLN A 301 -12.31 14.57 -10.95
CA GLN A 301 -12.15 13.41 -10.08
C GLN A 301 -12.54 12.10 -10.77
N PHE A 302 -13.55 12.13 -11.63
CA PHE A 302 -14.18 10.94 -12.20
C PHE A 302 -13.46 10.51 -13.49
N SER A 303 -13.11 11.46 -14.36
CA SER A 303 -12.24 11.18 -15.51
C SER A 303 -10.85 10.71 -15.08
N SER A 304 -10.26 11.33 -14.05
CA SER A 304 -8.98 10.88 -13.48
C SER A 304 -9.07 9.42 -13.01
N LEU A 305 -10.17 9.01 -12.36
CA LEU A 305 -10.36 7.61 -11.96
C LEU A 305 -10.50 6.67 -13.17
N VAL A 306 -11.19 7.07 -14.24
CA VAL A 306 -11.25 6.28 -15.50
C VAL A 306 -9.87 6.11 -16.11
N LEU A 307 -9.09 7.19 -16.21
CA LEU A 307 -7.74 7.20 -16.77
C LEU A 307 -6.75 6.38 -15.90
N GLN A 308 -6.87 6.45 -14.57
CA GLN A 308 -6.11 5.60 -13.66
C GLN A 308 -6.41 4.11 -13.89
N THR A 309 -7.69 3.72 -14.04
CA THR A 309 -8.04 2.33 -14.35
C THR A 309 -7.48 1.90 -15.70
N ALA A 310 -7.65 2.72 -16.75
CA ALA A 310 -7.08 2.47 -18.08
C ALA A 310 -5.57 2.20 -18.03
N LEU A 311 -4.79 3.09 -17.42
CA LEU A 311 -3.34 2.96 -17.30
C LEU A 311 -2.93 1.72 -16.52
N ARG A 312 -3.65 1.35 -15.44
CA ARG A 312 -3.38 0.10 -14.69
C ARG A 312 -3.61 -1.16 -15.52
N LEU A 313 -4.58 -1.15 -16.43
CA LEU A 313 -4.88 -2.27 -17.33
C LEU A 313 -3.87 -2.40 -18.49
N MET A 314 -3.17 -1.32 -18.84
CA MET A 314 -2.08 -1.28 -19.82
C MET A 314 -0.70 -1.59 -19.21
N GLN A 315 -0.60 -2.04 -17.95
CA GLN A 315 0.70 -2.28 -17.30
C GLN A 315 1.52 -3.37 -18.02
N LYS A 316 2.69 -2.98 -18.56
CA LYS A 316 3.63 -3.73 -19.43
C LYS A 316 3.29 -3.77 -20.92
N GLU A 317 2.21 -3.12 -21.35
CA GLU A 317 1.91 -2.89 -22.76
C GLU A 317 2.68 -1.63 -23.20
N ASP A 318 4.01 -1.76 -23.30
CA ASP A 318 4.93 -0.61 -23.36
C ASP A 318 4.75 0.27 -24.61
N GLU A 319 4.29 -0.30 -25.74
CA GLU A 319 3.99 0.45 -26.97
C GLU A 319 2.74 1.33 -26.77
N GLU A 320 1.65 0.75 -26.29
CA GLU A 320 0.40 1.45 -25.96
C GLU A 320 0.58 2.52 -24.88
N LEU A 321 1.42 2.27 -23.87
CA LEU A 321 1.75 3.24 -22.84
C LEU A 321 2.53 4.45 -23.39
N LEU A 322 3.38 4.25 -24.40
CA LEU A 322 4.10 5.33 -25.08
C LEU A 322 3.19 6.16 -26.01
N GLU A 323 2.04 5.64 -26.44
CA GLU A 323 1.02 6.43 -27.16
C GLU A 323 0.06 7.14 -26.19
N ILE A 324 -0.44 6.44 -25.17
CA ILE A 324 -1.49 6.92 -24.27
C ILE A 324 -1.00 8.00 -23.31
N ILE A 325 0.15 7.81 -22.66
CA ILE A 325 0.59 8.74 -21.60
C ILE A 325 0.91 10.15 -22.15
N PRO A 326 1.57 10.34 -23.31
CA PRO A 326 1.77 11.68 -23.87
C PRO A 326 0.45 12.42 -24.13
N LEU A 327 -0.56 11.73 -24.69
CA LEU A 327 -1.89 12.30 -24.87
C LEU A 327 -2.51 12.74 -23.54
N VAL A 328 -2.48 11.86 -22.53
CA VAL A 328 -3.00 12.15 -21.17
C VAL A 328 -2.26 13.31 -20.49
N LEU A 329 -0.96 13.49 -20.75
CA LEU A 329 -0.16 14.62 -20.25
C LEU A 329 -0.30 15.90 -21.10
N GLY A 330 -1.01 15.86 -22.24
CA GLY A 330 -1.12 16.99 -23.17
C GLY A 330 0.17 17.29 -23.93
N CYS A 331 1.05 16.31 -24.07
CA CYS A 331 2.30 16.37 -24.83
C CYS A 331 2.07 16.00 -26.31
N ASN A 332 2.85 16.61 -27.21
CA ASN A 332 2.82 16.26 -28.64
C ASN A 332 3.49 14.89 -28.88
N SER A 333 2.74 13.91 -29.39
CA SER A 333 3.30 12.57 -29.68
C SER A 333 4.31 12.61 -30.84
N THR A 334 5.55 12.22 -30.52
CA THR A 334 6.72 12.01 -31.39
C THR A 334 7.35 13.24 -32.07
N ASN A 335 8.65 13.41 -31.84
CA ASN A 335 9.53 14.05 -32.83
C ASN A 335 9.63 13.14 -34.06
N LYS A 336 9.59 13.71 -35.27
CA LYS A 336 9.59 12.98 -36.56
C LYS A 336 10.91 12.24 -36.89
N ASN A 337 11.81 12.12 -35.91
CA ASN A 337 13.19 11.63 -36.07
C ASN A 337 13.45 10.26 -35.41
N GLY A 338 12.47 9.67 -34.73
CA GLY A 338 12.63 8.38 -34.02
C GLY A 338 13.34 8.46 -32.67
N GLU A 339 13.64 9.67 -32.19
CA GLU A 339 13.90 9.92 -30.77
C GLU A 339 12.57 9.84 -29.99
N GLY A 340 12.63 9.36 -28.74
CA GLY A 340 11.45 9.01 -27.95
C GLY A 340 10.57 10.18 -27.50
N VAL A 341 9.62 9.90 -26.60
CA VAL A 341 8.75 10.94 -26.01
C VAL A 341 9.61 12.05 -25.40
N HIS A 342 9.32 13.29 -25.81
CA HIS A 342 9.97 14.50 -25.33
C HIS A 342 8.92 15.42 -24.68
N ILE A 343 9.25 16.02 -23.53
CA ILE A 343 8.37 16.97 -22.84
C ILE A 343 8.92 18.38 -23.02
N GLU A 344 8.15 19.23 -23.72
CA GLU A 344 8.47 20.64 -23.95
C GLU A 344 8.46 21.46 -22.65
N THR A 345 9.25 22.53 -22.58
CA THR A 345 9.57 23.24 -21.31
C THR A 345 8.41 24.07 -20.75
N ASP A 346 7.42 24.42 -21.56
CA ASP A 346 6.14 24.99 -21.14
C ASP A 346 5.20 23.89 -20.63
N ILE A 347 5.06 22.78 -21.37
CA ILE A 347 4.22 21.64 -20.98
C ILE A 347 4.69 21.04 -19.65
N ALA A 348 6.01 20.92 -19.44
CA ALA A 348 6.59 20.48 -18.18
C ALA A 348 6.18 21.38 -16.99
N LYS A 349 6.02 22.69 -17.21
CA LYS A 349 5.53 23.63 -16.18
C LYS A 349 4.03 23.49 -15.95
N GLU A 350 3.23 23.34 -17.01
CA GLU A 350 1.79 23.08 -16.86
C GLU A 350 1.53 21.81 -16.03
N ILE A 351 2.31 20.74 -16.27
CA ILE A 351 2.27 19.51 -15.48
C ILE A 351 2.71 19.76 -14.03
N LEU A 352 3.82 20.47 -13.81
CA LEU A 352 4.36 20.76 -12.47
C LEU A 352 3.43 21.66 -11.63
N GLU A 353 2.79 22.66 -12.24
CA GLU A 353 1.83 23.55 -11.58
C GLU A 353 0.55 22.79 -11.19
N SER A 354 0.05 21.91 -12.07
CA SER A 354 -1.11 21.04 -11.81
C SER A 354 -0.85 19.95 -10.75
N MET A 355 0.41 19.62 -10.45
CA MET A 355 0.81 18.49 -9.59
C MET A 355 0.24 18.50 -8.16
N LYS A 356 -0.25 19.66 -7.68
CA LYS A 356 -0.82 19.85 -6.34
C LYS A 356 -2.35 19.64 -6.31
N ASP A 357 -2.99 19.43 -7.46
CA ASP A 357 -4.39 19.02 -7.51
C ASP A 357 -4.58 17.57 -7.01
N ASN A 358 -5.77 17.29 -6.45
CA ASN A 358 -6.11 15.98 -5.88
C ASN A 358 -6.35 14.91 -6.96
N SER A 359 -6.99 15.27 -8.07
CA SER A 359 -7.31 14.34 -9.16
C SER A 359 -6.09 14.08 -10.03
N PHE A 360 -5.34 15.14 -10.37
CA PHE A 360 -4.16 15.00 -11.22
C PHE A 360 -3.00 14.31 -10.49
N SER A 361 -2.77 14.59 -9.20
CA SER A 361 -1.73 13.85 -8.44
C SER A 361 -2.00 12.35 -8.40
N HIS A 362 -3.24 11.90 -8.17
CA HIS A 362 -3.60 10.49 -8.22
C HIS A 362 -3.47 9.88 -9.64
N LEU A 363 -3.69 10.66 -10.70
CA LEU A 363 -3.41 10.23 -12.06
C LEU A 363 -1.90 10.05 -12.31
N VAL A 364 -1.07 11.01 -11.90
CA VAL A 364 0.39 10.96 -12.09
C VAL A 364 1.05 9.90 -11.20
N GLU A 365 0.50 9.59 -10.02
CA GLU A 365 0.90 8.40 -9.25
C GLU A 365 0.79 7.11 -10.08
N VAL A 366 -0.30 6.95 -10.84
CA VAL A 366 -0.49 5.78 -11.71
C VAL A 366 0.42 5.82 -12.93
N ILE A 367 0.58 6.99 -13.57
CA ILE A 367 1.52 7.17 -14.69
C ILE A 367 2.92 6.69 -14.27
N LEU A 368 3.42 7.11 -13.10
CA LEU A 368 4.74 6.69 -12.61
C LEU A 368 4.82 5.21 -12.19
N GLU A 369 3.68 4.59 -11.84
CA GLU A 369 3.57 3.15 -11.54
C GLU A 369 3.54 2.25 -12.80
N VAL A 370 3.35 2.81 -14.00
CA VAL A 370 3.28 2.04 -15.27
C VAL A 370 4.23 2.50 -16.37
N ALA A 371 4.64 3.78 -16.41
CA ALA A 371 5.39 4.37 -17.52
C ALA A 371 6.66 3.57 -17.88
N PRO A 372 6.92 3.30 -19.17
CA PRO A 372 8.16 2.70 -19.65
C PRO A 372 9.41 3.51 -19.29
N GLU A 373 10.58 2.89 -19.33
CA GLU A 373 11.83 3.48 -18.79
C GLU A 373 12.20 4.83 -19.43
N SER A 374 12.13 4.93 -20.76
CA SER A 374 12.42 6.18 -21.49
C SER A 374 11.53 7.34 -21.04
N LEU A 375 10.22 7.08 -20.92
CA LEU A 375 9.22 8.05 -20.51
C LEU A 375 9.36 8.45 -19.04
N TYR A 376 9.58 7.47 -18.15
CA TYR A 376 9.88 7.75 -16.75
C TYR A 376 11.12 8.65 -16.61
N ASN A 377 12.19 8.37 -17.38
CA ASN A 377 13.43 9.14 -17.33
C ASN A 377 13.26 10.57 -17.84
N GLU A 378 12.45 10.79 -18.88
CA GLU A 378 12.12 12.15 -19.35
C GLU A 378 11.26 12.90 -18.33
N MET A 379 10.20 12.28 -17.77
CA MET A 379 9.38 12.89 -16.71
C MET A 379 10.24 13.29 -15.50
N PHE A 380 11.14 12.41 -15.05
CA PHE A 380 12.05 12.68 -13.95
C PHE A 380 12.91 13.94 -14.21
N ASN A 381 13.53 14.02 -15.39
CA ASN A 381 14.45 15.11 -15.73
C ASN A 381 13.78 16.42 -16.13
N LYS A 382 12.55 16.41 -16.67
CA LYS A 382 11.84 17.61 -17.15
C LYS A 382 10.87 18.20 -16.14
N VAL A 383 10.22 17.37 -15.32
CA VAL A 383 9.09 17.78 -14.46
C VAL A 383 9.45 17.79 -12.98
N PHE A 384 10.19 16.79 -12.50
CA PHE A 384 10.34 16.56 -11.05
C PHE A 384 11.67 17.03 -10.46
N LYS A 385 12.77 16.94 -11.21
CA LYS A 385 14.10 17.37 -10.78
C LYS A 385 14.11 18.86 -10.39
N ASP A 386 14.94 19.19 -9.40
CA ASP A 386 15.11 20.52 -8.81
C ASP A 386 13.83 21.04 -8.08
N SER A 387 12.78 20.22 -8.00
CA SER A 387 11.47 20.52 -7.39
C SER A 387 11.01 19.48 -6.36
N LEU A 388 11.80 18.42 -6.10
CA LEU A 388 11.36 17.26 -5.32
C LEU A 388 10.97 17.63 -3.89
N PHE A 389 11.71 18.55 -3.26
CA PHE A 389 11.43 18.95 -1.88
C PHE A 389 10.12 19.75 -1.75
N GLU A 390 9.82 20.66 -2.68
CA GLU A 390 8.59 21.46 -2.60
C GLU A 390 7.36 20.57 -2.76
N LEU A 391 7.36 19.69 -3.77
CA LEU A 391 6.29 18.72 -4.01
C LEU A 391 6.14 17.75 -2.83
N SER A 392 7.25 17.39 -2.16
CA SER A 392 7.21 16.55 -0.96
C SER A 392 6.50 17.19 0.24
N LEU A 393 6.41 18.52 0.32
CA LEU A 393 5.70 19.22 1.40
C LEU A 393 4.20 19.38 1.15
N ASP A 394 3.75 19.35 -0.10
CA ASP A 394 2.33 19.48 -0.43
C ASP A 394 1.50 18.27 0.05
N ARG A 395 0.20 18.47 0.28
CA ARG A 395 -0.75 17.44 0.75
C ARG A 395 -1.08 16.38 -0.31
N CYS A 396 -0.98 16.72 -1.60
CA CYS A 396 -1.28 15.86 -2.75
C CYS A 396 0.03 15.36 -3.38
N ALA A 397 0.90 16.27 -3.83
CA ALA A 397 2.08 15.96 -4.63
C ALA A 397 3.11 15.06 -3.92
N ASN A 398 3.13 15.04 -2.57
CA ASN A 398 4.01 14.14 -1.82
C ASN A 398 3.73 12.65 -2.10
N PHE A 399 2.52 12.29 -2.54
CA PHE A 399 2.20 10.92 -2.96
C PHE A 399 2.76 10.62 -4.36
N VAL A 400 2.78 11.60 -5.27
CA VAL A 400 3.48 11.52 -6.56
C VAL A 400 4.98 11.33 -6.34
N ILE A 401 5.59 12.09 -5.43
CA ILE A 401 7.01 11.91 -5.10
C ILE A 401 7.27 10.53 -4.48
N GLN A 402 6.37 9.98 -3.67
CA GLN A 402 6.48 8.59 -3.20
C GLN A 402 6.40 7.57 -4.35
N ALA A 403 5.53 7.79 -5.34
CA ALA A 403 5.46 6.95 -6.53
C ALA A 403 6.74 7.05 -7.38
N LEU A 404 7.23 8.27 -7.65
CA LEU A 404 8.48 8.57 -8.35
C LEU A 404 9.66 7.82 -7.71
N ILE A 405 9.94 8.11 -6.44
CA ILE A 405 11.06 7.51 -5.71
C ILE A 405 10.99 5.98 -5.72
N SER A 406 9.80 5.42 -5.54
CA SER A 406 9.61 3.95 -5.53
C SER A 406 9.87 3.30 -6.89
N HIS A 407 9.79 4.06 -7.99
CA HIS A 407 9.99 3.59 -9.38
C HIS A 407 11.26 4.11 -10.05
N ALA A 408 12.17 4.78 -9.32
CA ALA A 408 13.49 5.17 -9.85
C ALA A 408 14.23 3.99 -10.49
N ARG A 409 14.89 4.22 -11.63
CA ARG A 409 15.43 3.17 -12.50
C ARG A 409 16.88 2.82 -12.14
N ASP A 410 17.69 3.83 -11.91
CA ASP A 410 19.15 3.71 -11.78
C ASP A 410 19.71 4.38 -10.51
N GLN A 411 21.03 4.26 -10.32
CA GLN A 411 21.73 4.78 -9.14
C GLN A 411 22.00 6.29 -9.19
N GLU A 412 21.96 6.93 -10.36
CA GLU A 412 22.14 8.38 -10.54
C GLU A 412 20.87 9.12 -10.08
N GLN A 413 19.70 8.62 -10.47
CA GLN A 413 18.40 9.10 -9.98
C GLN A 413 18.31 9.02 -8.45
N VAL A 414 18.76 7.92 -7.84
CA VAL A 414 18.82 7.79 -6.37
C VAL A 414 19.78 8.83 -5.76
N GLY A 415 20.88 9.17 -6.44
CA GLY A 415 21.79 10.23 -6.03
C GLY A 415 21.11 11.61 -6.02
N LEU A 416 20.49 11.99 -7.14
CA LEU A 416 19.79 13.27 -7.30
C LEU A 416 18.63 13.42 -6.29
N ILE A 417 17.81 12.37 -6.14
CA ILE A 417 16.73 12.32 -5.12
C ILE A 417 17.31 12.48 -3.70
N TRP A 418 18.46 11.85 -3.42
CA TRP A 418 19.11 11.95 -2.11
C TRP A 418 19.65 13.36 -1.84
N GLU A 419 20.23 14.02 -2.84
CA GLU A 419 20.77 15.38 -2.71
C GLU A 419 19.69 16.43 -2.43
N GLU A 420 18.52 16.34 -3.08
CA GLU A 420 17.39 17.24 -2.79
C GLU A 420 16.69 16.94 -1.45
N LEU A 421 16.48 15.65 -1.12
CA LEU A 421 15.56 15.27 -0.02
C LEU A 421 16.25 14.88 1.29
N ALA A 422 17.42 14.24 1.27
CA ALA A 422 18.05 13.73 2.49
C ALA A 422 18.45 14.83 3.49
N PRO A 423 18.94 16.02 3.07
CA PRO A 423 19.17 17.15 3.98
C PRO A 423 17.89 17.63 4.68
N ARG A 424 16.71 17.32 4.15
CA ARG A 424 15.40 17.79 4.60
C ARG A 424 14.54 16.72 5.26
N PHE A 425 15.12 15.56 5.60
CA PHE A 425 14.42 14.47 6.30
C PHE A 425 13.74 14.94 7.60
N LYS A 426 14.35 15.89 8.34
CA LYS A 426 13.73 16.45 9.55
C LYS A 426 12.44 17.20 9.22
N ASP A 427 12.47 18.10 8.24
CA ASP A 427 11.29 18.84 7.76
C ASP A 427 10.16 17.91 7.30
N LEU A 428 10.51 16.85 6.56
CA LEU A 428 9.56 15.86 6.06
C LEU A 428 8.87 15.12 7.21
N LEU A 429 9.62 14.69 8.23
CA LEU A 429 9.05 14.01 9.39
C LEU A 429 8.21 14.97 10.25
N GLU A 430 8.67 16.20 10.49
CA GLU A 430 7.93 17.23 11.24
C GLU A 430 6.63 17.67 10.55
N GLN A 431 6.57 17.64 9.21
CA GLN A 431 5.37 17.96 8.43
C GLN A 431 4.53 16.71 8.05
N GLY A 432 4.75 15.58 8.71
CA GLY A 432 3.97 14.34 8.54
C GLY A 432 4.25 13.54 7.25
N LYS A 433 5.20 13.97 6.42
CA LYS A 433 5.56 13.41 5.10
C LYS A 433 6.47 12.19 5.17
N SER A 434 6.31 11.39 6.23
CA SER A 434 7.13 10.21 6.53
C SER A 434 7.14 9.15 5.42
N GLY A 435 6.10 9.09 4.57
CA GLY A 435 6.06 8.20 3.41
C GLY A 435 7.14 8.50 2.36
N VAL A 436 7.53 9.76 2.17
CA VAL A 436 8.61 10.17 1.25
C VAL A 436 9.95 9.59 1.73
N VAL A 437 10.23 9.74 3.02
CA VAL A 437 11.43 9.18 3.69
C VAL A 437 11.42 7.64 3.62
N ALA A 438 10.27 7.01 3.84
CA ALA A 438 10.11 5.57 3.73
C ALA A 438 10.37 5.05 2.30
N SER A 439 9.88 5.76 1.28
CA SER A 439 10.13 5.41 -0.14
C SER A 439 11.62 5.52 -0.49
N LEU A 440 12.33 6.55 -0.03
CA LEU A 440 13.77 6.69 -0.32
C LEU A 440 14.61 5.60 0.37
N ILE A 441 14.19 5.15 1.55
CA ILE A 441 14.77 4.00 2.24
C ILE A 441 14.46 2.69 1.49
N ALA A 442 13.24 2.53 0.95
CA ALA A 442 12.87 1.34 0.17
C ALA A 442 13.63 1.23 -1.17
N VAL A 443 13.84 2.34 -1.89
CA VAL A 443 14.55 2.33 -3.18
C VAL A 443 16.07 2.25 -3.04
N SER A 444 16.67 2.86 -2.01
CA SER A 444 18.11 2.70 -1.75
C SER A 444 18.49 1.22 -1.54
N GLN A 445 17.61 0.45 -0.89
CA GLN A 445 17.72 -1.01 -0.85
C GLN A 445 17.50 -1.68 -2.22
N ARG A 446 16.47 -1.28 -2.98
CA ARG A 446 16.14 -1.90 -4.27
C ARG A 446 17.28 -1.77 -5.29
N LEU A 447 17.95 -0.62 -5.31
CA LEU A 447 18.99 -0.29 -6.27
C LEU A 447 20.42 -0.37 -5.71
N GLN A 448 20.59 -0.83 -4.46
CA GLN A 448 21.89 -0.99 -3.79
C GLN A 448 22.77 0.26 -3.90
N SER A 449 22.16 1.40 -3.56
CA SER A 449 22.75 2.73 -3.67
C SER A 449 22.30 3.60 -2.50
N HIS A 450 23.24 4.34 -1.90
CA HIS A 450 23.02 5.29 -0.81
C HIS A 450 22.49 4.69 0.51
N GLU A 451 22.49 3.36 0.72
CA GLU A 451 21.88 2.69 1.88
C GLU A 451 22.38 3.25 3.23
N HIS A 452 23.71 3.33 3.40
CA HIS A 452 24.32 3.89 4.61
C HIS A 452 23.97 5.37 4.81
N LYS A 453 24.01 6.15 3.71
CA LYS A 453 23.66 7.59 3.74
C LYS A 453 22.21 7.80 4.15
N CYS A 454 21.27 6.99 3.67
CA CYS A 454 19.86 7.03 4.06
C CYS A 454 19.65 6.65 5.53
N CYS A 455 20.32 5.60 6.01
CA CYS A 455 20.26 5.18 7.42
C CYS A 455 20.80 6.26 8.37
N GLU A 456 21.94 6.89 8.04
CA GLU A 456 22.51 7.96 8.85
C GLU A 456 21.74 9.28 8.75
N ALA A 457 21.19 9.64 7.58
CA ALA A 457 20.33 10.82 7.43
C ALA A 457 19.05 10.70 8.27
N LEU A 458 18.40 9.52 8.27
CA LEU A 458 17.26 9.26 9.15
C LEU A 458 17.66 9.35 10.62
N ALA A 459 18.83 8.83 11.00
CA ALA A 459 19.34 8.94 12.36
C ALA A 459 19.57 10.40 12.79
N GLY A 460 20.18 11.24 11.95
CA GLY A 460 20.37 12.66 12.23
C GLY A 460 19.04 13.44 12.32
N ALA A 461 18.06 13.10 11.48
CA ALA A 461 16.74 13.75 11.48
C ALA A 461 15.91 13.48 12.75
N VAL A 462 16.03 12.28 13.34
CA VAL A 462 15.28 11.86 14.54
C VAL A 462 16.08 12.11 15.84
N CYS A 463 17.41 12.04 15.77
CA CYS A 463 18.32 12.07 16.92
C CYS A 463 19.46 13.08 16.70
N SER A 464 19.26 14.31 17.16
CA SER A 464 20.20 15.43 17.00
C SER A 464 21.53 15.28 17.77
N THR A 465 21.59 14.40 18.77
CA THR A 465 22.83 14.09 19.51
C THR A 465 23.15 12.60 19.46
N ASN A 466 24.43 12.24 19.53
CA ASN A 466 24.87 10.84 19.54
C ASN A 466 24.30 10.04 20.73
N GLU A 467 24.10 10.68 21.87
CA GLU A 467 23.43 10.09 23.04
C GLU A 467 21.97 9.76 22.72
N SER A 468 21.24 10.69 22.10
CA SER A 468 19.84 10.49 21.74
C SER A 468 19.59 9.38 20.71
N ARG A 469 20.63 8.93 19.97
CA ARG A 469 20.53 7.82 19.01
C ARG A 469 20.14 6.49 19.66
N ILE A 470 20.35 6.30 20.98
CA ILE A 470 19.86 5.10 21.67
C ILE A 470 18.33 5.02 21.72
N PHE A 471 17.62 6.14 21.53
CA PHE A 471 16.16 6.22 21.49
C PHE A 471 15.57 6.23 20.07
N ILE A 472 16.38 6.07 19.02
CA ILE A 472 15.92 6.19 17.62
C ILE A 472 14.73 5.29 17.29
N VAL A 473 14.71 4.04 17.76
CA VAL A 473 13.59 3.12 17.50
C VAL A 473 12.35 3.51 18.32
N HIS A 474 12.51 3.97 19.57
CA HIS A 474 11.40 4.45 20.38
C HIS A 474 10.69 5.64 19.70
N ARG A 475 11.47 6.60 19.19
CA ARG A 475 11.00 7.78 18.47
C ARG A 475 10.37 7.45 17.10
N LEU A 476 10.83 6.40 16.43
CA LEU A 476 10.23 5.93 15.16
C LEU A 476 8.94 5.12 15.40
N LEU A 477 8.83 4.36 16.48
CA LEU A 477 7.59 3.64 16.85
C LEU A 477 6.45 4.62 17.18
N PHE A 478 6.75 5.82 17.72
CA PHE A 478 5.76 6.84 18.06
C PHE A 478 6.11 8.20 17.41
N LEU A 479 6.29 8.18 16.09
CA LEU A 479 6.80 9.29 15.30
C LEU A 479 6.02 10.61 15.51
N ASP A 480 4.70 10.52 15.49
CA ASP A 480 3.76 11.62 15.68
C ASP A 480 3.74 12.12 17.14
N ASN A 481 3.82 11.23 18.13
CA ASN A 481 3.95 11.65 19.53
C ASN A 481 5.28 12.37 19.80
N TYR A 482 6.39 11.90 19.21
CA TYR A 482 7.71 12.52 19.37
C TYR A 482 7.82 13.86 18.63
N PHE A 483 7.38 13.94 17.37
CA PHE A 483 7.42 15.23 16.66
C PHE A 483 6.37 16.22 17.16
N GLY A 484 5.24 15.75 17.70
CA GLY A 484 4.20 16.56 18.33
C GLY A 484 4.46 16.98 19.79
N CYS A 485 5.46 16.44 20.49
CA CYS A 485 5.72 16.82 21.89
C CYS A 485 6.35 18.22 22.04
N GLN A 486 6.02 18.89 23.14
CA GLN A 486 6.51 20.24 23.47
C GLN A 486 8.02 20.26 23.76
N ASP A 487 8.49 19.30 24.55
CA ASP A 487 9.92 19.08 24.80
C ASP A 487 10.35 17.72 24.23
N LYS A 488 11.33 17.75 23.32
CA LYS A 488 11.90 16.58 22.64
C LYS A 488 13.13 16.01 23.37
N SER A 489 13.62 16.70 24.42
CA SER A 489 14.74 16.24 25.24
C SER A 489 14.31 15.26 26.34
N SER A 490 13.15 15.49 26.98
CA SER A 490 12.56 14.59 27.98
C SER A 490 11.61 13.50 27.42
N TRP A 491 11.39 13.44 26.10
CA TRP A 491 10.53 12.43 25.49
C TRP A 491 11.22 11.05 25.41
N GLU A 492 10.68 10.05 26.13
CA GLU A 492 11.12 8.64 26.07
C GLU A 492 10.13 7.70 25.36
N TRP A 493 8.82 7.84 25.61
CA TRP A 493 7.79 6.85 25.26
C TRP A 493 6.37 7.44 25.28
N ALA A 494 5.38 6.69 24.77
CA ALA A 494 3.96 7.05 24.79
C ALA A 494 3.08 5.87 25.30
N PRO A 495 2.97 5.66 26.63
CA PRO A 495 2.31 4.48 27.20
C PRO A 495 0.84 4.33 26.79
N GLY A 496 0.47 3.16 26.28
CA GLY A 496 -0.88 2.82 25.84
C GLY A 496 -1.33 3.50 24.54
N ALA A 497 -0.43 4.22 23.85
CA ALA A 497 -0.70 4.75 22.52
C ALA A 497 -0.55 3.65 21.45
N LYS A 498 -1.24 3.82 20.32
CA LYS A 498 -1.01 2.97 19.13
C LYS A 498 0.29 3.42 18.44
N MET A 499 1.10 2.47 17.99
CA MET A 499 2.36 2.80 17.29
C MET A 499 2.10 3.32 15.86
N HIS A 500 2.95 4.24 15.44
CA HIS A 500 2.82 4.97 14.17
C HIS A 500 3.11 4.05 12.99
N VAL A 501 2.09 3.80 12.15
CA VAL A 501 2.14 2.80 11.06
C VAL A 501 3.31 3.03 10.10
N MET A 502 3.50 4.26 9.60
CA MET A 502 4.61 4.55 8.68
C MET A 502 5.98 4.51 9.38
N GLY A 503 6.05 4.84 10.67
CA GLY A 503 7.27 4.71 11.46
C GLY A 503 7.68 3.24 11.65
N CYS A 504 6.70 2.37 11.88
CA CYS A 504 6.87 0.92 11.91
C CYS A 504 7.26 0.36 10.53
N LEU A 505 6.74 0.89 9.42
CA LEU A 505 7.13 0.50 8.07
C LEU A 505 8.56 0.93 7.72
N ILE A 506 8.98 2.15 8.11
CA ILE A 506 10.38 2.60 8.04
C ILE A 506 11.29 1.63 8.78
N LEU A 507 10.95 1.25 10.01
CA LEU A 507 11.73 0.29 10.81
C LEU A 507 11.79 -1.10 10.17
N GLN A 508 10.69 -1.59 9.59
CA GLN A 508 10.68 -2.84 8.81
C GLN A 508 11.59 -2.77 7.57
N GLY A 509 11.63 -1.62 6.88
CA GLY A 509 12.58 -1.35 5.80
C GLY A 509 14.04 -1.37 6.27
N ILE A 510 14.31 -0.65 7.36
CA ILE A 510 15.63 -0.56 7.99
C ILE A 510 16.18 -1.95 8.37
N PHE A 511 15.38 -2.80 9.01
CA PHE A 511 15.85 -4.14 9.42
C PHE A 511 16.09 -5.14 8.25
N LYS A 512 15.87 -4.73 6.99
CA LYS A 512 16.24 -5.52 5.79
C LYS A 512 17.64 -5.21 5.24
N PHE A 513 18.31 -4.13 5.67
CA PHE A 513 19.71 -3.86 5.28
C PHE A 513 20.70 -4.77 6.02
N SER A 514 21.98 -4.77 5.61
CA SER A 514 23.03 -5.41 6.41
C SER A 514 23.21 -4.70 7.75
N SER A 515 23.33 -5.50 8.81
CA SER A 515 23.64 -5.14 10.19
C SER A 515 24.68 -4.03 10.36
N ASP A 516 25.66 -3.98 9.47
CA ASP A 516 26.80 -3.07 9.52
C ASP A 516 26.36 -1.61 9.28
N LEU A 517 25.32 -1.42 8.48
CA LEU A 517 24.76 -0.11 8.11
C LEU A 517 23.71 0.39 9.12
N ILE A 518 23.18 -0.50 9.97
CA ILE A 518 22.02 -0.25 10.85
C ILE A 518 22.33 -0.45 12.33
N GLN A 519 23.61 -0.40 12.71
CA GLN A 519 24.05 -0.54 14.10
C GLN A 519 23.33 0.37 15.11
N PRO A 520 22.99 1.65 14.83
CA PRO A 520 22.23 2.49 15.77
C PRO A 520 20.85 1.89 16.11
N TYR A 521 20.12 1.42 15.09
CA TYR A 521 18.79 0.82 15.21
C TYR A 521 18.84 -0.51 15.97
N ILE A 522 19.77 -1.39 15.61
CA ILE A 522 20.00 -2.67 16.30
C ILE A 522 20.31 -2.44 17.79
N LYS A 523 21.20 -1.49 18.10
CA LYS A 523 21.57 -1.16 19.49
C LYS A 523 20.37 -0.61 20.27
N SER A 524 19.66 0.37 19.69
CA SER A 524 18.45 0.97 20.27
C SER A 524 17.40 -0.09 20.60
N PHE A 525 17.05 -0.96 19.65
CA PHE A 525 16.04 -2.01 19.83
C PHE A 525 16.47 -3.07 20.85
N ALA A 526 17.73 -3.54 20.78
CA ALA A 526 18.28 -4.48 21.76
C ALA A 526 18.38 -3.87 23.18
N SER A 527 18.44 -2.53 23.31
CA SER A 527 18.52 -1.82 24.58
C SER A 527 17.18 -1.46 25.24
N MET A 528 16.04 -1.59 24.53
CA MET A 528 14.71 -1.27 25.07
C MET A 528 14.42 -1.93 26.43
N LYS A 529 13.69 -1.24 27.31
CA LYS A 529 13.17 -1.81 28.57
C LYS A 529 12.21 -2.98 28.26
N ALA A 530 12.04 -3.91 29.20
CA ALA A 530 11.18 -5.08 28.98
C ALA A 530 9.73 -4.68 28.70
N GLU A 531 9.19 -3.77 29.51
CA GLU A 531 7.87 -3.14 29.34
C GLU A 531 7.63 -2.59 27.92
N HIS A 532 8.54 -1.76 27.40
CA HIS A 532 8.47 -1.23 26.03
C HIS A 532 8.53 -2.35 24.97
N THR A 533 9.30 -3.41 25.22
CA THR A 533 9.44 -4.55 24.29
C THR A 533 8.15 -5.37 24.23
N ILE A 534 7.49 -5.58 25.38
CA ILE A 534 6.21 -6.28 25.51
C ILE A 534 5.08 -5.46 24.86
N GLU A 535 5.04 -4.15 25.08
CA GLU A 535 4.07 -3.25 24.44
C GLU A 535 4.25 -3.22 22.91
N THR A 536 5.50 -3.22 22.43
CA THR A 536 5.81 -3.36 20.98
C THR A 536 5.31 -4.67 20.40
N ALA A 537 5.34 -5.77 21.16
CA ALA A 537 4.82 -7.07 20.71
C ALA A 537 3.28 -7.15 20.70
N LYS A 538 2.59 -6.28 21.46
CA LYS A 538 1.12 -6.21 21.52
C LYS A 538 0.52 -5.31 20.45
N ASP A 539 1.22 -4.24 20.04
CA ASP A 539 0.79 -3.40 18.91
C ASP A 539 0.91 -4.15 17.56
N SER A 540 -0.10 -4.07 16.70
CA SER A 540 -0.13 -4.80 15.42
C SER A 540 0.81 -4.25 14.34
N SER A 541 1.39 -3.08 14.55
CA SER A 541 2.45 -2.46 13.75
C SER A 541 3.82 -2.73 14.38
N GLY A 542 3.92 -2.58 15.70
CA GLY A 542 5.13 -2.88 16.49
C GLY A 542 5.56 -4.35 16.38
N ALA A 543 4.61 -5.28 16.40
CA ALA A 543 4.85 -6.71 16.20
C ALA A 543 5.64 -7.00 14.91
N ARG A 544 5.31 -6.29 13.82
CA ARG A 544 6.01 -6.42 12.53
C ARG A 544 7.44 -5.88 12.56
N VAL A 545 7.74 -4.91 13.43
CA VAL A 545 9.11 -4.44 13.68
C VAL A 545 9.94 -5.51 14.40
N ILE A 546 9.34 -6.21 15.38
CA ILE A 546 10.00 -7.36 16.03
C ILE A 546 10.24 -8.49 15.03
N GLU A 547 9.24 -8.85 14.21
CA GLU A 547 9.37 -9.87 13.16
C GLU A 547 10.48 -9.52 12.15
N ALA A 548 10.55 -8.27 11.68
CA ALA A 548 11.60 -7.81 10.77
C ALA A 548 13.00 -7.85 11.41
N PHE A 549 13.14 -7.44 12.67
CA PHE A 549 14.41 -7.56 13.40
C PHE A 549 14.83 -9.02 13.59
N LEU A 550 13.91 -9.92 13.90
CA LEU A 550 14.19 -11.36 14.03
C LEU A 550 14.56 -12.00 12.68
N ALA A 551 14.05 -11.49 11.56
CA ALA A 551 14.44 -11.91 10.21
C ALA A 551 15.75 -11.27 9.68
N SER A 552 16.21 -10.16 10.27
CA SER A 552 17.44 -9.45 9.89
C SER A 552 18.72 -10.27 10.07
N ASN A 553 19.86 -9.81 9.54
CA ASN A 553 21.17 -10.40 9.85
C ASN A 553 21.80 -9.90 11.16
N ALA A 554 21.04 -9.25 12.06
CA ALA A 554 21.51 -8.88 13.40
C ALA A 554 22.01 -10.09 14.20
N ALA A 555 22.96 -9.88 15.11
CA ALA A 555 23.64 -10.97 15.80
C ALA A 555 22.69 -11.78 16.70
N THR A 556 22.91 -13.09 16.78
CA THR A 556 22.08 -14.03 17.56
C THR A 556 21.97 -13.62 19.04
N LYS A 557 23.05 -13.12 19.66
CA LYS A 557 23.03 -12.58 21.03
C LYS A 557 22.11 -11.36 21.18
N GLN A 558 21.97 -10.53 20.16
CA GLN A 558 21.05 -9.38 20.15
C GLN A 558 19.59 -9.83 20.01
N LYS A 559 19.32 -10.79 19.11
CA LYS A 559 17.99 -11.44 18.98
C LYS A 559 17.58 -12.11 20.30
N ARG A 560 18.46 -12.92 20.90
CA ARG A 560 18.29 -13.55 22.22
C ARG A 560 17.93 -12.52 23.30
N ARG A 561 18.67 -11.40 23.38
CA ARG A 561 18.44 -10.34 24.37
C ARG A 561 17.06 -9.71 24.24
N LEU A 562 16.48 -9.62 23.04
CA LEU A 562 15.11 -9.14 22.85
C LEU A 562 14.09 -10.21 23.28
N ILE A 563 14.23 -11.44 22.80
CA ILE A 563 13.28 -12.53 23.08
C ILE A 563 13.18 -12.82 24.60
N ILE A 564 14.29 -12.76 25.34
CA ILE A 564 14.29 -12.98 26.80
C ILE A 564 13.38 -11.99 27.54
N LYS A 565 13.17 -10.77 27.03
CA LYS A 565 12.29 -9.76 27.64
C LYS A 565 10.80 -10.04 27.46
N LEU A 566 10.43 -10.95 26.55
CA LEU A 566 9.05 -11.36 26.27
C LEU A 566 8.60 -12.58 27.09
N ARG A 567 9.48 -13.16 27.92
CA ARG A 567 9.13 -14.25 28.84
C ARG A 567 8.06 -13.81 29.85
N GLY A 568 7.23 -14.75 30.26
CA GLY A 568 6.04 -14.51 31.08
C GLY A 568 4.87 -13.85 30.33
N HIS A 569 5.01 -13.62 29.02
CA HIS A 569 4.02 -12.91 28.18
C HIS A 569 3.74 -13.61 26.85
N PHE A 570 4.39 -14.74 26.52
CA PHE A 570 4.11 -15.47 25.28
C PHE A 570 2.69 -16.09 25.29
N SER A 571 2.19 -16.43 26.48
CA SER A 571 0.81 -16.80 26.76
C SER A 571 -0.18 -15.74 26.25
N GLU A 572 -0.12 -14.53 26.80
CA GLU A 572 -0.96 -13.39 26.42
C GLU A 572 -0.80 -13.03 24.94
N LEU A 573 0.43 -12.94 24.44
CA LEU A 573 0.73 -12.61 23.04
C LEU A 573 0.11 -13.61 22.05
N SER A 574 0.01 -14.90 22.40
CA SER A 574 -0.58 -15.92 21.52
C SER A 574 -2.08 -15.74 21.26
N LEU A 575 -2.79 -15.15 22.22
CA LEU A 575 -4.24 -14.88 22.13
C LEU A 575 -4.54 -13.71 21.17
N HIS A 576 -3.57 -12.81 20.97
CA HIS A 576 -3.66 -11.73 19.98
C HIS A 576 -3.32 -12.22 18.57
N THR A 577 -4.15 -11.87 17.58
CA THR A 577 -3.97 -12.26 16.16
C THR A 577 -2.64 -11.83 15.55
N SER A 578 -2.06 -10.71 16.00
CA SER A 578 -0.72 -10.28 15.56
C SER A 578 0.39 -10.90 16.41
N GLY A 579 0.19 -10.95 17.73
CA GLY A 579 1.16 -11.48 18.68
C GLY A 579 1.47 -12.95 18.44
N SER A 580 0.53 -13.76 17.94
CA SER A 580 0.79 -15.16 17.56
C SER A 580 1.87 -15.34 16.50
N PHE A 581 1.99 -14.41 15.54
CA PHE A 581 3.07 -14.43 14.55
C PHE A 581 4.41 -14.02 15.19
N THR A 582 4.39 -13.08 16.14
CA THR A 582 5.57 -12.73 16.93
C THR A 582 6.04 -13.89 17.82
N VAL A 583 5.12 -14.61 18.49
CA VAL A 583 5.39 -15.84 19.25
C VAL A 583 6.04 -16.89 18.36
N GLU A 584 5.48 -17.12 17.17
CA GLU A 584 6.04 -18.02 16.17
C GLU A 584 7.47 -17.61 15.77
N LYS A 585 7.71 -16.33 15.43
CA LYS A 585 9.05 -15.87 15.02
C LYS A 585 10.06 -15.85 16.16
N CYS A 586 9.62 -15.67 17.41
CA CYS A 586 10.47 -15.88 18.58
C CYS A 586 10.87 -17.35 18.68
N PHE A 587 9.92 -18.27 18.62
CA PHE A 587 10.17 -19.72 18.68
C PHE A 587 11.08 -20.21 17.55
N ASP A 588 10.81 -19.80 16.30
CA ASP A 588 11.61 -20.07 15.10
C ASP A 588 13.04 -19.48 15.18
N ALA A 589 13.31 -18.53 16.10
CA ALA A 589 14.65 -17.96 16.32
C ALA A 589 15.37 -18.55 17.57
N CYS A 590 14.68 -19.29 18.43
CA CYS A 590 15.19 -19.71 19.74
C CYS A 590 16.10 -20.94 19.73
N ASN A 591 17.00 -21.00 20.72
CA ASN A 591 17.61 -22.22 21.24
C ASN A 591 16.55 -23.13 21.92
N LEU A 592 16.92 -24.38 22.24
CA LEU A 592 16.03 -25.30 22.94
C LEU A 592 15.46 -24.70 24.24
N THR A 593 16.30 -24.10 25.07
CA THR A 593 15.94 -23.56 26.39
C THR A 593 14.84 -22.50 26.32
N LEU A 594 14.87 -21.62 25.32
CA LEU A 594 13.81 -20.61 25.14
C LEU A 594 12.59 -21.17 24.38
N ARG A 595 12.76 -22.13 23.47
CA ARG A 595 11.61 -22.86 22.89
C ARG A 595 10.82 -23.59 23.98
N GLU A 596 11.50 -24.23 24.92
CA GLU A 596 10.88 -24.89 26.07
C GLU A 596 10.17 -23.88 26.98
N ALA A 597 10.77 -22.73 27.28
CA ALA A 597 10.09 -21.66 28.02
C ALA A 597 8.79 -21.20 27.33
N ILE A 598 8.83 -20.95 26.01
CA ILE A 598 7.65 -20.60 25.21
C ILE A 598 6.61 -21.74 25.23
N ALA A 599 7.04 -23.00 25.11
CA ALA A 599 6.14 -24.15 25.09
C ALA A 599 5.40 -24.38 26.41
N ASN A 600 6.02 -24.05 27.55
CA ASN A 600 5.35 -24.01 28.86
C ASN A 600 4.30 -22.89 28.91
N GLU A 601 4.67 -21.64 28.58
CA GLU A 601 3.74 -20.50 28.62
C GLU A 601 2.52 -20.69 27.70
N LEU A 602 2.66 -21.39 26.58
CA LEU A 602 1.55 -21.74 25.68
C LEU A 602 0.71 -22.94 26.15
N LEU A 603 1.23 -23.78 27.05
CA LEU A 603 0.48 -24.89 27.64
C LEU A 603 -0.53 -24.39 28.66
N ASP A 604 -0.17 -23.39 29.47
CA ASP A 604 -1.03 -22.77 30.49
C ASP A 604 -2.33 -22.19 29.88
N VAL A 605 -2.23 -21.53 28.72
CA VAL A 605 -3.38 -20.93 28.00
C VAL A 605 -3.93 -21.81 26.86
N ARG A 606 -3.55 -23.09 26.81
CA ARG A 606 -3.91 -24.01 25.70
C ARG A 606 -5.42 -24.07 25.43
N ALA A 607 -6.25 -24.02 26.47
CA ALA A 607 -7.70 -24.08 26.36
C ALA A 607 -8.29 -22.83 25.67
N ASP A 608 -7.86 -21.64 26.08
CA ASP A 608 -8.31 -20.38 25.47
C ASP A 608 -7.76 -20.20 24.06
N LEU A 609 -6.50 -20.59 23.85
CA LEU A 609 -5.83 -20.51 22.56
C LEU A 609 -6.56 -21.36 21.49
N LEU A 610 -7.08 -22.54 21.84
CA LEU A 610 -7.91 -23.37 20.95
C LEU A 610 -9.20 -22.66 20.47
N ASN A 611 -9.75 -21.72 21.24
CA ASN A 611 -10.95 -20.96 20.89
C ASN A 611 -10.65 -19.74 19.99
N THR A 612 -9.37 -19.43 19.73
CA THR A 612 -8.96 -18.35 18.83
C THR A 612 -8.85 -18.83 17.37
N LYS A 613 -8.89 -17.91 16.40
CA LYS A 613 -8.74 -18.26 14.97
C LYS A 613 -7.35 -18.81 14.63
N GLN A 614 -6.32 -18.33 15.33
CA GLN A 614 -4.91 -18.63 15.05
C GLN A 614 -4.33 -19.78 15.88
N GLY A 615 -4.88 -20.01 17.08
CA GLY A 615 -4.31 -20.95 18.06
C GLY A 615 -4.26 -22.41 17.62
N PRO A 616 -5.28 -22.98 16.96
CA PRO A 616 -5.22 -24.35 16.42
C PRO A 616 -4.11 -24.57 15.38
N PHE A 617 -3.63 -23.51 14.72
CA PHE A 617 -2.42 -23.55 13.89
C PHE A 617 -1.14 -23.44 14.72
N LEU A 618 -1.07 -22.46 15.64
CA LEU A 618 0.12 -22.20 16.47
C LEU A 618 0.47 -23.42 17.36
N LEU A 619 -0.53 -23.97 18.07
CA LEU A 619 -0.40 -25.17 18.91
C LEU A 619 0.13 -26.38 18.13
N ARG A 620 -0.32 -26.53 16.87
CA ARG A 620 0.10 -27.59 15.95
C ARG A 620 1.52 -27.39 15.44
N LYS A 621 1.88 -26.15 15.06
CA LYS A 621 3.22 -25.82 14.53
C LYS A 621 4.31 -25.98 15.58
N LEU A 622 4.04 -25.61 16.83
CA LEU A 622 4.99 -25.74 17.95
C LEU A 622 4.95 -27.13 18.62
N ASP A 623 3.99 -28.00 18.27
CA ASP A 623 3.75 -29.31 18.87
C ASP A 623 3.59 -29.27 20.40
N ILE A 624 2.72 -28.36 20.88
CA ILE A 624 2.46 -28.17 22.32
C ILE A 624 1.80 -29.41 22.95
N ASP A 625 0.96 -30.13 22.20
CA ASP A 625 0.39 -31.42 22.60
C ASP A 625 1.47 -32.52 22.73
N GLY A 626 2.49 -32.50 21.87
CA GLY A 626 3.64 -33.40 21.97
C GLY A 626 4.55 -33.05 23.14
N TYR A 627 4.79 -31.76 23.40
CA TYR A 627 5.53 -31.28 24.57
C TYR A 627 4.87 -31.74 25.87
N ALA A 628 3.57 -31.47 26.04
CA ALA A 628 2.83 -31.80 27.25
C ALA A 628 2.75 -33.31 27.55
N ARG A 629 2.75 -34.17 26.52
CA ARG A 629 2.66 -35.63 26.68
C ARG A 629 4.02 -36.32 26.80
N ARG A 630 5.04 -35.82 26.10
CA ARG A 630 6.35 -36.48 25.92
C ARG A 630 7.45 -35.42 25.76
N PRO A 631 7.79 -34.67 26.82
CA PRO A 631 8.68 -33.51 26.73
C PRO A 631 10.04 -33.87 26.13
N ASP A 632 10.66 -34.98 26.53
CA ASP A 632 11.99 -35.37 26.03
C ASP A 632 11.98 -35.69 24.53
N GLN A 633 10.96 -36.41 24.06
CA GLN A 633 10.78 -36.67 22.63
C GLN A 633 10.44 -35.41 21.84
N TRP A 634 9.86 -34.38 22.46
CA TRP A 634 9.72 -33.07 21.86
C TRP A 634 11.07 -32.33 21.80
N LYS A 635 11.85 -32.33 22.89
CA LYS A 635 13.18 -31.68 22.96
C LYS A 635 14.11 -32.21 21.86
N SER A 636 14.30 -33.52 21.76
CA SER A 636 15.16 -34.11 20.72
C SER A 636 14.66 -33.83 19.29
N ARG A 637 13.35 -33.66 19.07
CA ARG A 637 12.80 -33.22 17.76
C ARG A 637 13.04 -31.73 17.50
N GLN A 638 13.16 -30.88 18.52
CA GLN A 638 13.55 -29.47 18.37
C GLN A 638 15.07 -29.31 18.15
N GLU A 639 15.88 -30.17 18.78
CA GLU A 639 17.34 -30.26 18.57
C GLU A 639 17.69 -30.81 17.18
N ALA A 640 16.97 -31.83 16.69
CA ALA A 640 17.17 -32.35 15.33
C ALA A 640 16.91 -31.27 14.25
N LYS A 641 15.82 -30.48 14.41
CA LYS A 641 15.55 -29.29 13.58
C LYS A 641 16.68 -28.27 13.65
N GLN A 642 17.26 -28.07 14.83
CA GLN A 642 18.36 -27.14 15.07
C GLN A 642 19.65 -27.58 14.36
N SER A 643 20.00 -28.87 14.43
CA SER A 643 21.19 -29.42 13.78
C SER A 643 21.07 -29.38 12.26
N THR A 644 19.98 -29.93 11.71
CA THR A 644 19.74 -30.01 10.26
C THR A 644 19.78 -28.64 9.57
N TYR A 645 19.25 -27.59 10.23
CA TYR A 645 19.33 -26.23 9.69
C TYR A 645 20.75 -25.63 9.78
N ASN A 646 21.49 -25.89 10.86
CA ASN A 646 22.88 -25.43 10.98
C ASN A 646 23.79 -26.12 9.95
N GLU A 647 23.57 -27.41 9.71
CA GLU A 647 24.22 -28.20 8.65
C GLU A 647 23.89 -27.62 7.25
N PHE A 648 22.61 -27.34 6.97
CA PHE A 648 22.18 -26.69 5.74
C PHE A 648 22.82 -25.31 5.54
N CYS A 649 22.85 -24.47 6.58
CA CYS A 649 23.52 -23.17 6.53
C CYS A 649 25.04 -23.28 6.34
N SER A 650 25.68 -24.33 6.87
CA SER A 650 27.11 -24.59 6.68
C SER A 650 27.42 -25.11 5.26
N ALA A 651 26.53 -25.92 4.68
CA ALA A 651 26.69 -26.47 3.34
C ALA A 651 26.36 -25.48 2.21
N PHE A 652 25.38 -24.59 2.41
CA PHE A 652 24.84 -23.72 1.35
C PHE A 652 24.93 -22.21 1.63
N GLY A 653 25.45 -21.78 2.79
CA GLY A 653 25.42 -20.38 3.23
C GLY A 653 26.43 -19.43 2.56
N SER A 654 27.41 -19.94 1.80
CA SER A 654 28.50 -19.15 1.22
C SER A 654 28.23 -18.72 -0.23
N GLY A 655 27.53 -17.60 -0.43
CA GLY A 655 27.50 -16.89 -1.72
C GLY A 655 26.19 -16.17 -2.05
N LYS A 656 26.18 -14.84 -1.92
CA LYS A 656 25.24 -13.86 -2.54
C LYS A 656 23.77 -14.31 -2.81
N SER A 657 23.13 -15.02 -1.88
CA SER A 657 21.77 -15.56 -2.06
C SER A 657 20.74 -14.86 -1.16
N ASN A 658 19.62 -14.40 -1.73
CA ASN A 658 18.56 -13.63 -1.06
C ASN A 658 17.57 -14.48 -0.23
N PHE A 659 18.07 -15.50 0.50
CA PHE A 659 17.27 -16.31 1.43
C PHE A 659 17.13 -15.62 2.81
N PRO A 660 15.98 -15.75 3.48
CA PRO A 660 15.77 -15.21 4.83
C PRO A 660 16.62 -15.97 5.85
N LYS A 661 17.60 -15.29 6.46
CA LYS A 661 18.55 -15.89 7.40
C LYS A 661 17.97 -15.94 8.83
N ASN A 662 17.11 -16.92 9.08
CA ASN A 662 16.69 -17.29 10.44
C ASN A 662 17.83 -18.00 11.20
N THR A 663 18.95 -17.30 11.41
CA THR A 663 20.07 -17.81 12.23
C THR A 663 19.59 -17.98 13.67
N PHE A 664 19.47 -19.22 14.11
CA PHE A 664 19.06 -19.57 15.46
C PHE A 664 19.98 -19.00 16.54
N VAL A 665 19.39 -18.69 17.70
CA VAL A 665 20.11 -18.35 18.93
C VAL A 665 20.93 -19.54 19.41
N SER A 666 22.21 -19.30 19.73
CA SER A 666 23.10 -20.27 20.37
C SER A 666 23.26 -20.02 21.88
N ASP A 667 23.59 -21.08 22.62
CA ASP A 667 24.08 -21.00 24.00
C ASP A 667 25.60 -20.88 24.02
N ALA A 668 26.08 -19.64 23.95
CA ALA A 668 27.36 -19.30 24.55
C ALA A 668 27.13 -19.12 26.06
N SER A 669 27.76 -19.96 26.88
CA SER A 669 27.72 -19.88 28.33
C SER A 669 28.43 -18.62 28.84
N GLU A 670 27.78 -17.87 29.72
CA GLU A 670 28.43 -16.87 30.58
C GLU A 670 28.45 -17.44 32.00
N ASP A 671 29.62 -17.89 32.46
CA ASP A 671 29.84 -18.19 33.88
C ASP A 671 31.34 -18.03 34.20
N ALA A 672 31.73 -16.81 34.60
CA ALA A 672 33.08 -16.44 35.00
C ALA A 672 33.04 -15.12 35.77
N SER A 673 32.65 -15.19 37.05
CA SER A 673 32.62 -14.03 37.95
C SER A 673 34.00 -13.38 38.06
N GLN A 674 34.09 -12.07 37.80
CA GLN A 674 35.21 -11.25 38.25
C GLN A 674 34.77 -10.39 39.44
N GLU A 675 34.85 -10.98 40.63
CA GLU A 675 34.86 -10.21 41.87
C GLU A 675 36.19 -9.43 41.93
N MET A 676 36.11 -8.11 42.05
CA MET A 676 37.31 -7.25 42.07
C MET A 676 37.82 -7.11 43.51
N GLU A 677 38.52 -8.13 44.00
CA GLU A 677 39.02 -8.16 45.37
C GLU A 677 40.11 -7.10 45.63
N VAL A 678 39.83 -6.17 46.54
CA VAL A 678 40.70 -5.03 46.87
C VAL A 678 41.74 -5.44 47.90
N THR A 679 42.90 -5.94 47.44
CA THR A 679 44.03 -6.25 48.31
C THR A 679 44.79 -4.98 48.72
N ILE A 680 44.69 -4.56 49.98
CA ILE A 680 45.46 -3.45 50.55
C ILE A 680 46.73 -3.99 51.20
N THR A 681 47.91 -3.59 50.71
CA THR A 681 49.19 -3.78 51.41
C THR A 681 49.98 -2.47 51.52
N ARG A 682 50.22 -2.02 52.76
CA ARG A 682 51.01 -0.83 53.09
C ARG A 682 52.52 -1.12 53.14
N LYS A 683 53.32 -0.17 52.64
CA LYS A 683 54.51 0.47 53.26
C LYS A 683 55.00 1.56 52.28
N GLU A 684 55.18 2.82 52.66
CA GLU A 684 56.24 3.37 53.55
C GLU A 684 57.67 3.14 52.99
N ASN A 685 58.50 4.16 52.77
CA ASN A 685 58.27 5.61 52.86
C ASN A 685 59.36 6.43 52.10
N GLU A 686 59.22 7.76 52.12
CA GLU A 686 60.31 8.76 52.21
C GLU A 686 61.14 9.27 50.99
N HIS A 687 61.69 10.49 51.21
CA HIS A 687 62.79 11.20 50.55
C HIS A 687 62.69 11.74 49.09
N ARG A 688 62.18 12.98 49.00
CA ARG A 688 62.59 14.08 48.08
C ARG A 688 63.96 14.68 48.53
N PRO A 689 64.67 15.61 47.83
CA PRO A 689 64.12 16.76 47.06
C PRO A 689 64.90 17.29 45.82
N THR A 690 64.42 18.42 45.25
CA THR A 690 65.10 19.40 44.35
C THR A 690 65.56 18.94 42.95
N SER A 691 65.56 19.75 41.88
CA SER A 691 65.03 21.11 41.57
C SER A 691 64.83 21.22 40.03
N GLY A 692 64.14 22.20 39.43
CA GLY A 692 63.35 23.34 39.91
C GLY A 692 62.83 24.23 38.75
N PHE A 693 62.13 25.33 39.06
CA PHE A 693 61.61 26.39 38.15
C PHE A 693 60.50 25.96 37.15
N LYS A 694 59.27 26.51 37.21
CA LYS A 694 58.77 27.86 36.81
C LYS A 694 58.86 28.09 35.28
N ARG A 695 57.82 28.54 34.57
CA ARG A 695 56.46 29.01 34.95
C ARG A 695 55.51 29.01 33.71
N HIS A 696 54.19 29.07 33.97
CA HIS A 696 53.14 29.89 33.30
C HIS A 696 53.53 30.77 32.09
N ARG A 697 52.68 31.02 31.07
CA ARG A 697 51.20 30.85 30.92
C ARG A 697 50.74 31.12 29.45
N GLU A 698 49.44 30.92 29.17
CA GLU A 698 48.56 31.44 28.09
C GLU A 698 49.03 32.73 27.34
N GLU A 699 48.58 33.09 26.13
CA GLU A 699 47.35 32.76 25.37
C GLU A 699 47.45 33.22 23.89
N HIS A 700 46.61 32.67 22.98
CA HIS A 700 46.10 33.35 21.76
C HIS A 700 47.12 33.89 20.69
N ALA A 701 46.75 34.29 19.46
CA ALA A 701 45.55 34.07 18.64
C ALA A 701 45.83 34.26 17.12
N ARG A 702 45.02 33.57 16.30
CA ARG A 702 44.42 34.01 15.01
C ARG A 702 45.26 34.30 13.74
N ASP A 703 44.57 34.01 12.63
CA ASP A 703 44.51 34.72 11.34
C ASP A 703 45.71 34.75 10.37
N LYS A 704 45.60 33.90 9.32
CA LYS A 704 45.15 34.26 7.95
C LYS A 704 46.09 34.00 6.74
N ASP A 705 45.43 33.50 5.69
CA ASP A 705 45.48 33.87 4.26
C ASP A 705 46.87 34.05 3.63
N GLU A 706 47.36 33.07 2.84
CA GLU A 706 47.22 33.00 1.36
C GLU A 706 48.61 33.23 0.68
N PRO A 707 48.80 33.07 -0.66
CA PRO A 707 48.41 31.95 -1.52
C PRO A 707 49.54 31.53 -2.51
N PHE A 708 49.18 30.85 -3.61
CA PHE A 708 49.91 30.72 -4.90
C PHE A 708 51.18 29.84 -5.05
N ALA A 709 50.95 28.65 -5.64
CA ALA A 709 51.62 28.07 -6.83
C ALA A 709 53.15 28.20 -7.07
N GLY A 710 53.81 27.04 -7.25
CA GLY A 710 55.21 26.94 -7.73
C GLY A 710 55.58 25.59 -8.38
N GLU A 711 55.72 25.61 -9.71
CA GLU A 711 56.49 24.71 -10.61
C GLU A 711 56.60 23.16 -10.42
N LYS A 712 56.06 22.46 -11.43
CA LYS A 712 56.71 21.43 -12.28
C LYS A 712 57.87 20.59 -11.71
N THR A 713 57.76 19.25 -11.86
CA THR A 713 58.85 18.48 -12.50
C THR A 713 58.34 17.21 -13.17
N THR A 714 58.93 16.85 -14.31
CA THR A 714 58.65 15.61 -15.05
C THR A 714 59.67 14.52 -14.74
N LYS A 715 59.24 13.25 -14.79
CA LYS A 715 59.97 12.17 -15.50
C LYS A 715 59.10 10.93 -15.73
N GLN A 716 59.46 10.15 -16.74
CA GLN A 716 58.65 9.08 -17.32
C GLN A 716 59.22 7.68 -17.05
N LYS A 717 58.35 6.67 -17.25
CA LYS A 717 58.64 5.26 -17.55
C LYS A 717 59.91 5.03 -18.39
N LYS A 718 60.62 3.92 -18.16
CA LYS A 718 60.73 2.77 -19.13
C LYS A 718 61.53 1.57 -18.58
N ASN A 719 61.05 0.35 -18.92
CA ASN A 719 61.66 -0.85 -19.57
C ASN A 719 63.15 -1.21 -19.30
N LYS A 720 63.69 -2.44 -19.52
CA LYS A 720 63.39 -3.59 -20.45
C LYS A 720 63.47 -4.94 -19.67
N THR A 721 63.80 -6.19 -20.06
CA THR A 721 64.38 -7.02 -21.18
C THR A 721 63.83 -8.47 -20.99
N SER A 722 63.57 -9.42 -21.92
CA SER A 722 64.09 -9.87 -23.25
C SER A 722 65.42 -10.67 -23.22
N GLU A 723 65.60 -11.90 -23.74
CA GLU A 723 64.76 -12.92 -24.45
C GLU A 723 65.60 -14.24 -24.63
N ALA A 724 65.16 -15.43 -25.10
CA ALA A 724 63.89 -15.93 -25.67
C ALA A 724 63.42 -17.30 -25.06
N THR A 725 63.59 -18.54 -25.57
CA THR A 725 64.25 -19.12 -26.78
C THR A 725 63.73 -20.57 -27.11
N ASP A 726 63.69 -20.94 -28.41
CA ASP A 726 63.64 -22.27 -29.08
C ASP A 726 62.46 -23.30 -29.02
N LYS A 727 62.50 -24.28 -29.95
CA LYS A 727 61.43 -25.12 -30.56
C LYS A 727 61.80 -26.65 -30.56
N PRO A 728 60.94 -27.68 -30.90
CA PRO A 728 60.13 -27.76 -32.14
C PRO A 728 58.85 -28.70 -32.26
N ILE A 729 58.05 -28.48 -33.33
CA ILE A 729 57.33 -29.46 -34.24
C ILE A 729 56.37 -30.53 -33.61
N THR A 730 55.07 -30.67 -33.95
CA THR A 730 54.47 -31.12 -35.24
C THR A 730 52.90 -31.01 -35.29
N ASN A 731 52.28 -30.98 -36.50
CA ASN A 731 50.97 -31.59 -36.98
C ASN A 731 49.75 -31.83 -36.02
N LYS A 732 48.45 -31.81 -36.42
CA LYS A 732 47.64 -31.59 -37.66
C LYS A 732 46.14 -31.40 -37.22
N LYS A 733 45.34 -30.43 -37.70
CA LYS A 733 44.31 -30.50 -38.79
C LYS A 733 43.61 -31.88 -39.00
N ARG A 734 42.29 -32.04 -39.19
CA ARG A 734 41.15 -31.16 -39.61
C ARG A 734 39.77 -31.79 -39.22
N PRO A 735 38.62 -31.11 -39.41
CA PRO A 735 37.25 -31.63 -39.12
C PRO A 735 36.41 -31.98 -40.38
N PHE A 736 35.23 -32.60 -40.19
CA PHE A 736 34.03 -32.62 -41.08
C PHE A 736 32.77 -32.85 -40.18
N LEU A 737 31.52 -32.38 -40.36
CA LEU A 737 30.66 -31.81 -41.44
C LEU A 737 29.58 -32.76 -42.03
N SER A 738 28.32 -32.32 -41.88
CA SER A 738 27.12 -32.49 -42.75
C SER A 738 26.58 -33.88 -43.15
N GLY A 739 25.24 -34.00 -43.15
CA GLY A 739 24.49 -35.06 -43.85
C GLY A 739 22.97 -34.96 -43.65
N GLU A 740 22.22 -34.62 -44.70
CA GLU A 740 20.75 -34.67 -44.74
C GLU A 740 20.24 -36.04 -45.24
N MET A 741 19.05 -36.48 -44.81
CA MET A 741 17.88 -36.76 -45.69
C MET A 741 16.82 -37.73 -45.11
N THR A 742 15.55 -37.40 -45.40
CA THR A 742 14.38 -38.28 -45.64
C THR A 742 13.99 -39.41 -44.64
N GLY A 743 12.79 -39.27 -44.04
CA GLY A 743 11.64 -40.05 -44.53
C GLY A 743 10.89 -41.05 -43.61
N LYS A 744 9.55 -40.95 -43.66
CA LYS A 744 8.51 -42.01 -43.47
C LYS A 744 8.16 -42.55 -42.07
N ASN A 745 6.97 -42.12 -41.61
CA ASN A 745 5.82 -42.91 -41.12
C ASN A 745 6.02 -44.21 -40.29
N ARG A 746 5.57 -44.16 -39.02
CA ARG A 746 4.62 -45.08 -38.32
C ARG A 746 4.27 -44.43 -36.97
N HIS A 747 3.05 -44.24 -36.47
CA HIS A 747 1.71 -44.86 -36.65
C HIS A 747 1.45 -46.11 -35.77
N THR A 748 1.25 -45.86 -34.47
CA THR A 748 0.55 -46.65 -33.41
C THR A 748 0.32 -45.67 -32.24
N ASN A 749 -0.86 -45.19 -31.82
CA ASN A 749 -2.27 -45.62 -31.90
C ASN A 749 -2.68 -46.70 -30.87
N LYS A 750 -3.63 -46.34 -29.97
CA LYS A 750 -4.42 -47.19 -29.01
C LYS A 750 -3.64 -47.81 -27.82
N LEU A 751 -4.23 -48.03 -26.63
CA LEU A 751 -5.55 -47.71 -26.01
C LEU A 751 -5.50 -48.02 -24.49
N ARG A 752 -6.25 -47.28 -23.65
CA ARG A 752 -6.77 -47.68 -22.32
C ARG A 752 -5.73 -48.01 -21.22
N ILE A 753 -6.08 -48.02 -19.94
CA ILE A 753 -7.41 -47.82 -19.30
C ILE A 753 -7.62 -46.36 -18.92
#